data_AF-A0A6P8QT22-F1
#
_entry.id   AF-A0A6P8QT22-F1
#
_cell.length_a   1.000
_cell.length_b   1.000
_cell.length_c   1.000
_cell.angle_alpha   90.00
_cell.angle_beta   90.00
_cell.angle_gamma   90.00
#
_symmetry.space_group_name_H-M   'P 1'
#
loop_
_entity.id
_entity.type
_entity.pdbx_description
1 polymer ?
#
loop_
_entity_poly.entity_id
_entity_poly.type
_entity_poly.pdbx_seq_one_letter_code
_entity_poly.pdbx_strand_id
1 'polypeptide(L)'
;MEEHLTDMPNVQAPESLLQTDSTTSNLSDSDNISTDADTLNRRCCSEEGKPGKKSLESSGELQSNVLHESNSMTEGEQHGLLDIVVSGVSCAKIHVEGSQSTDCLLSEEFAQPLTKTSGHEQSLTELMQELRDSDSMAKSIKHLDSNSPFDTDCSKKLLSKIQFGLSQETLLEEIDSELQSKDLMKDYPNGIREREHTLAMLEKCVHEKYLQQGNDIKRLIKENKKHQELIVEICSEKDNLKEELKKRAETEKHHVGIIKQLEGRIEELHKELKDSKDKLISQDAGAKNAIQQLHKEMAFRMDQAIKKCEEARQEKEAMVMKYVRGEKESLDLRKEKEALERKLRDANKEVEKHAIKIKQLTQEKGRLQQLYETKESEAIRLNKEIEKLKEEINSQIIKVKWAQNKLKTEFDTHKETKDRLKETSIKLAQAKEEADQIRKNCQEMIITYQESEENKCNELDTKLRITKGELERQMQEKTDHLEVHQAKIKELDDLKRTFTEGMDELRTLRTKVKCLEAERLRTEDELSKYKEIINRQKIEIQNLLDRVKIVEQLQEQHQRAEQEIGNLKEEVDSLNSLITDLQKDIEGSRKRESELLGFTEKLSSKNAQIQSETNTLQMQLDKLSYSERELQSQLEHLKHANTDLEDRLVKEEQLRKEEVHTLQAEVILRQKEITALNTQVEELKDEVATQKRKHTVNLKDLTKQLLQARKKLDQMENGNCDREVSSMGSRSSSSGSLNARSSNEERSPENSGSSVVDNFPEVDKAMLIERIVRLQKAHARKNEKIEFMEDHIKQLVEEIRKKTKIIQSYILREEAGTLSSEASDFNKVHLSRRGGIMASLYTSHPADSGLTLELSLEINRKLQAVLEDTLLKNITLKENLQTLGTEIERLIKHQRELERRM
;
A
#
# COMPACT_ATOMS: atom_id res chain seq x y z
N MET A 1 -55.07 -60.60 10.92
CA MET A 1 -55.46 -60.75 12.33
C MET A 1 -56.33 -59.55 12.64
N GLU A 2 -57.38 -59.84 13.40
CA GLU A 2 -58.56 -59.09 13.82
C GLU A 2 -58.40 -57.55 13.87
N GLU A 3 -59.36 -56.73 13.41
CA GLU A 3 -60.72 -56.54 13.99
C GLU A 3 -60.63 -56.09 15.47
N HIS A 4 -61.35 -55.09 16.00
CA HIS A 4 -62.36 -54.16 15.46
C HIS A 4 -62.51 -52.97 16.48
N LEU A 5 -63.39 -51.95 16.41
CA LEU A 5 -64.59 -51.61 15.60
C LEU A 5 -64.76 -50.04 15.52
N THR A 6 -65.98 -49.61 15.21
CA THR A 6 -66.69 -48.30 15.21
C THR A 6 -66.70 -47.44 16.52
N ASP A 7 -67.19 -46.19 16.60
CA ASP A 7 -67.86 -45.30 15.62
C ASP A 7 -67.78 -43.77 15.92
N MET A 8 -68.29 -42.97 14.98
CA MET A 8 -68.72 -41.55 15.08
C MET A 8 -70.26 -41.47 15.36
N PRO A 9 -71.01 -40.33 15.30
CA PRO A 9 -70.65 -38.91 15.20
C PRO A 9 -71.39 -37.97 16.22
N ASN A 10 -71.09 -36.68 16.11
CA ASN A 10 -72.08 -35.60 15.82
C ASN A 10 -72.23 -34.42 16.80
N VAL A 11 -72.13 -33.26 16.16
CA VAL A 11 -72.33 -31.87 16.59
C VAL A 11 -73.75 -31.61 17.13
N GLN A 12 -73.86 -30.91 18.27
CA GLN A 12 -74.72 -29.71 18.37
C GLN A 12 -74.40 -28.81 19.59
N ALA A 13 -74.70 -27.53 19.43
CA ALA A 13 -74.74 -26.44 20.42
C ALA A 13 -76.12 -25.75 20.27
N PRO A 14 -76.55 -24.72 21.06
CA PRO A 14 -75.78 -23.86 21.97
C PRO A 14 -76.55 -23.49 23.29
N GLU A 15 -76.41 -22.23 23.75
CA GLU A 15 -77.22 -21.47 24.75
C GLU A 15 -76.94 -21.59 26.26
N SER A 16 -76.09 -20.66 26.72
CA SER A 16 -76.33 -19.68 27.80
C SER A 16 -77.18 -20.00 29.05
N LEU A 17 -76.58 -19.75 30.22
CA LEU A 17 -77.29 -19.13 31.35
C LEU A 17 -76.34 -18.25 32.19
N LEU A 18 -76.90 -17.35 32.99
CA LEU A 18 -76.23 -16.25 33.69
C LEU A 18 -76.10 -16.47 35.20
N GLN A 19 -75.37 -15.54 35.82
CA GLN A 19 -75.58 -14.93 37.15
C GLN A 19 -74.78 -15.41 38.39
N THR A 20 -74.34 -14.39 39.14
CA THR A 20 -74.01 -14.35 40.60
C THR A 20 -72.79 -15.16 41.08
N ASP A 21 -72.01 -14.72 42.09
CA ASP A 21 -72.16 -13.52 42.95
C ASP A 21 -70.82 -12.96 43.50
N SER A 22 -70.93 -11.86 44.27
CA SER A 22 -70.04 -11.25 45.30
C SER A 22 -68.71 -11.97 45.70
N THR A 23 -67.65 -11.28 46.14
CA THR A 23 -67.65 -10.28 47.23
C THR A 23 -66.41 -9.35 47.22
N THR A 24 -66.55 -8.17 47.82
CA THR A 24 -65.49 -7.17 48.06
C THR A 24 -64.66 -7.41 49.33
N SER A 25 -63.44 -6.87 49.36
CA SER A 25 -62.87 -6.30 50.59
C SER A 25 -61.94 -5.13 50.26
N ASN A 26 -62.14 -4.01 50.95
CA ASN A 26 -61.21 -2.88 50.96
C ASN A 26 -60.34 -2.98 52.22
N LEU A 27 -59.12 -2.47 52.17
CA LEU A 27 -58.52 -1.80 53.32
C LEU A 27 -57.61 -0.67 52.82
N SER A 28 -57.71 0.49 53.44
CA SER A 28 -56.75 1.58 53.34
C SER A 28 -55.54 1.30 54.21
N ASP A 29 -54.44 2.01 53.99
CA ASP A 29 -54.09 3.10 54.92
C ASP A 29 -53.03 4.02 54.30
N SER A 30 -52.92 5.21 54.87
CA SER A 30 -52.00 6.27 54.46
C SER A 30 -50.99 6.52 55.56
N ASP A 31 -49.75 6.86 55.21
CA ASP A 31 -49.03 7.85 56.03
C ASP A 31 -48.00 8.67 55.26
N ASN A 32 -47.63 9.81 55.85
CA ASN A 32 -46.65 10.78 55.34
C ASN A 32 -45.33 10.69 56.14
N ILE A 33 -44.48 11.73 56.01
CA ILE A 33 -43.23 12.00 56.78
C ILE A 33 -42.00 11.30 56.14
N SER A 34 -41.01 11.96 55.53
CA SER A 34 -40.27 13.22 55.79
C SER A 34 -39.22 13.15 56.91
N THR A 35 -37.95 13.00 56.53
CA THR A 35 -36.82 13.78 57.11
C THR A 35 -35.55 13.62 56.26
N ASP A 36 -34.71 14.65 56.30
CA ASP A 36 -33.34 14.66 55.78
C ASP A 36 -32.39 13.73 56.55
N ALA A 37 -31.22 13.40 55.96
CA ALA A 37 -29.92 13.72 56.58
C ALA A 37 -28.71 13.36 55.69
N ASP A 38 -27.85 14.37 55.50
CA ASP A 38 -26.39 14.36 55.40
C ASP A 38 -25.56 13.20 54.80
N THR A 39 -24.84 13.57 53.73
CA THR A 39 -23.37 13.75 53.75
C THR A 39 -22.47 12.63 54.30
N LEU A 40 -21.69 12.02 53.40
CA LEU A 40 -20.29 11.68 53.69
C LEU A 40 -19.39 11.89 52.45
N ASN A 41 -18.13 12.28 52.69
CA ASN A 41 -17.26 12.89 51.69
C ASN A 41 -15.80 12.40 51.83
N ARG A 42 -15.24 11.83 50.74
CA ARG A 42 -13.78 11.70 50.46
C ARG A 42 -13.62 11.39 48.95
N ARG A 43 -12.85 12.07 48.07
CA ARG A 43 -11.74 13.06 48.12
C ARG A 43 -10.34 12.49 47.84
N CYS A 44 -9.88 12.70 46.60
CA CYS A 44 -8.57 13.23 46.14
C CYS A 44 -8.79 13.68 44.66
N CYS A 45 -8.41 14.86 44.15
CA CYS A 45 -7.23 15.74 44.33
C CYS A 45 -5.97 15.10 43.69
N SER A 46 -5.18 15.77 42.85
CA SER A 46 -4.88 17.22 42.68
C SER A 46 -4.53 17.58 41.20
N GLU A 47 -4.92 18.74 40.64
CA GLU A 47 -4.14 20.01 40.44
C GLU A 47 -3.08 19.92 39.30
N GLU A 48 -2.70 20.95 38.52
CA GLU A 48 -3.13 22.35 38.29
C GLU A 48 -2.68 22.80 36.85
N GLY A 49 -3.01 23.96 36.26
CA GLY A 49 -3.69 25.15 36.80
C GLY A 49 -3.99 26.24 35.75
N LYS A 50 -4.09 27.50 36.21
CA LYS A 50 -4.49 28.76 35.51
C LYS A 50 -3.45 29.86 35.85
N PRO A 51 -3.37 31.06 35.21
CA PRO A 51 -4.48 32.01 34.92
C PRO A 51 -4.32 32.77 33.56
N GLY A 52 -5.12 33.79 33.19
CA GLY A 52 -6.28 34.43 33.83
C GLY A 52 -6.92 35.52 32.96
N LYS A 53 -7.93 36.24 33.50
CA LYS A 53 -8.53 37.45 32.93
C LYS A 53 -8.39 38.64 33.88
N LYS A 54 -8.34 39.86 33.32
CA LYS A 54 -8.81 41.10 33.97
C LYS A 54 -9.70 41.88 33.00
N SER A 55 -10.43 42.85 33.54
CA SER A 55 -11.42 43.69 32.86
C SER A 55 -11.39 45.08 33.50
N LEU A 56 -11.63 46.15 32.72
CA LEU A 56 -12.61 47.22 32.99
C LEU A 56 -12.51 48.35 31.92
N GLU A 57 -13.66 48.85 31.49
CA GLU A 57 -13.95 50.25 31.03
C GLU A 57 -13.16 50.80 29.81
N SER A 58 -13.60 51.86 29.10
CA SER A 58 -14.65 52.87 29.34
C SER A 58 -15.26 53.42 28.04
N SER A 59 -16.53 53.89 28.08
CA SER A 59 -17.25 54.76 27.11
C SER A 59 -17.34 54.35 25.62
N GLY A 60 -18.28 54.84 24.81
CA GLY A 60 -19.48 55.66 25.10
C GLY A 60 -19.87 56.58 23.94
N GLU A 61 -21.13 56.51 23.47
CA GLU A 61 -21.80 57.43 22.51
C GLU A 61 -21.23 57.48 21.06
N LEU A 62 -21.96 57.86 19.99
CA LEU A 62 -23.41 57.94 19.68
C LEU A 62 -23.60 57.92 18.14
N GLN A 63 -24.80 57.51 17.66
CA GLN A 63 -25.49 57.88 16.38
C GLN A 63 -24.67 58.00 15.05
N SER A 64 -24.93 57.18 14.01
CA SER A 64 -25.99 57.33 12.96
C SER A 64 -25.84 58.57 12.04
N ASN A 65 -26.23 58.61 10.75
CA ASN A 65 -27.40 57.95 10.14
C ASN A 65 -27.43 58.06 8.57
N VAL A 66 -28.19 57.18 7.89
CA VAL A 66 -28.71 57.23 6.47
C VAL A 66 -27.72 57.45 5.27
N LEU A 67 -28.04 57.25 3.97
CA LEU A 67 -29.29 57.16 3.14
C LEU A 67 -29.24 56.07 2.03
N HIS A 68 -30.43 55.61 1.56
CA HIS A 68 -30.86 55.04 0.25
C HIS A 68 -30.00 53.96 -0.48
N GLU A 69 -30.55 52.83 -0.98
CA GLU A 69 -31.46 52.65 -2.14
C GLU A 69 -30.86 53.22 -3.46
N SER A 70 -30.86 52.50 -4.60
CA SER A 70 -32.00 51.80 -5.21
C SER A 70 -31.60 50.71 -6.23
N ASN A 71 -32.57 49.90 -6.68
CA ASN A 71 -32.41 48.92 -7.76
C ASN A 71 -32.32 49.57 -9.15
N SER A 72 -31.57 48.96 -10.09
CA SER A 72 -32.13 48.26 -11.27
C SER A 72 -31.03 47.78 -12.24
N MET A 73 -31.31 46.70 -12.97
CA MET A 73 -30.60 46.36 -14.20
C MET A 73 -31.51 46.64 -15.40
N THR A 74 -30.94 47.01 -16.53
CA THR A 74 -31.63 47.12 -17.82
C THR A 74 -30.75 46.59 -18.94
N GLU A 75 -31.30 45.70 -19.76
CA GLU A 75 -30.74 45.28 -21.03
C GLU A 75 -30.92 46.38 -22.09
N GLY A 76 -30.15 46.34 -23.19
CA GLY A 76 -30.29 47.32 -24.28
C GLY A 76 -29.20 47.17 -25.34
N GLU A 77 -29.55 46.58 -26.48
CA GLU A 77 -28.67 46.41 -27.63
C GLU A 77 -28.51 47.70 -28.45
N GLN A 78 -27.39 47.86 -29.17
CA GLN A 78 -27.45 48.47 -30.51
C GLN A 78 -26.25 48.10 -31.39
N HIS A 79 -26.54 47.70 -32.63
CA HIS A 79 -25.56 47.48 -33.69
C HIS A 79 -25.20 48.80 -34.40
N GLY A 80 -23.92 48.97 -34.76
CA GLY A 80 -23.43 49.96 -35.71
C GLY A 80 -22.43 49.30 -36.68
N LEU A 81 -22.42 49.70 -37.96
CA LEU A 81 -21.83 48.90 -39.04
C LEU A 81 -21.14 49.80 -40.09
N LEU A 82 -19.82 49.62 -40.28
CA LEU A 82 -18.99 49.96 -41.45
C LEU A 82 -17.54 49.46 -41.18
N ASP A 83 -16.72 48.96 -42.11
CA ASP A 83 -16.94 48.26 -43.39
C ASP A 83 -15.59 47.66 -43.90
N ILE A 84 -15.60 46.95 -45.05
CA ILE A 84 -14.49 46.77 -46.01
C ILE A 84 -13.32 45.78 -45.66
N VAL A 85 -13.42 44.56 -46.23
CA VAL A 85 -12.45 43.91 -47.19
C VAL A 85 -11.01 43.55 -46.73
N VAL A 86 -10.35 42.42 -47.08
CA VAL A 86 -10.66 41.08 -47.68
C VAL A 86 -9.41 40.18 -47.56
N SER A 87 -9.58 38.84 -47.57
CA SER A 87 -8.53 37.80 -47.78
C SER A 87 -7.44 37.61 -46.68
N GLY A 88 -6.78 36.45 -46.61
CA GLY A 88 -6.93 35.25 -47.45
C GLY A 88 -6.15 34.02 -46.98
N VAL A 89 -6.70 32.85 -47.28
CA VAL A 89 -6.35 31.48 -46.88
C VAL A 89 -4.91 31.03 -47.25
N SER A 90 -4.39 30.06 -46.46
CA SER A 90 -3.58 28.90 -46.91
C SER A 90 -2.07 28.84 -46.58
N CYS A 91 -1.77 28.07 -45.53
CA CYS A 91 -0.88 26.90 -45.54
C CYS A 91 0.33 26.89 -46.52
N ALA A 92 1.55 27.08 -45.98
CA ALA A 92 2.79 26.58 -46.57
C ALA A 92 3.82 26.18 -45.49
N LYS A 93 4.32 24.95 -45.61
CA LYS A 93 5.28 24.26 -44.73
C LYS A 93 6.73 24.72 -44.98
N ILE A 94 7.51 24.98 -43.93
CA ILE A 94 8.99 24.94 -43.94
C ILE A 94 9.52 24.56 -42.54
N HIS A 95 10.78 24.12 -42.46
CA HIS A 95 11.30 23.31 -41.35
C HIS A 95 11.63 24.08 -40.07
N VAL A 96 11.55 23.36 -38.94
CA VAL A 96 12.06 23.75 -37.62
C VAL A 96 13.44 23.11 -37.42
N GLU A 97 14.39 23.84 -36.84
CA GLU A 97 15.25 23.37 -35.75
C GLU A 97 15.93 24.55 -35.04
N GLY A 98 15.96 24.54 -33.71
CA GLY A 98 16.48 25.63 -32.88
C GLY A 98 15.61 25.93 -31.66
N SER A 99 15.91 25.30 -30.53
CA SER A 99 15.22 25.55 -29.25
C SER A 99 16.15 25.35 -28.06
N GLN A 100 16.45 26.43 -27.35
CA GLN A 100 16.95 26.52 -25.98
C GLN A 100 16.74 27.99 -25.55
N SER A 101 15.60 28.33 -24.93
CA SER A 101 15.25 28.14 -23.52
C SER A 101 15.97 29.11 -22.57
N THR A 102 15.27 30.19 -22.24
CA THR A 102 15.40 30.93 -20.97
C THR A 102 14.86 30.02 -19.82
N ASP A 103 14.92 30.31 -18.52
CA ASP A 103 14.67 31.56 -17.78
C ASP A 103 15.63 31.79 -16.59
N CYS A 104 15.40 32.89 -15.87
CA CYS A 104 16.25 33.43 -14.79
C CYS A 104 15.47 33.60 -13.46
N LEU A 105 16.19 34.09 -12.44
CA LEU A 105 15.71 34.69 -11.17
C LEU A 105 15.30 33.73 -10.03
N LEU A 106 15.25 34.16 -8.76
CA LEU A 106 16.29 34.79 -7.89
C LEU A 106 15.74 34.97 -6.45
N SER A 107 16.63 34.98 -5.44
CA SER A 107 16.55 35.52 -4.04
C SER A 107 17.46 34.66 -3.15
N GLU A 108 18.56 35.15 -2.55
CA GLU A 108 18.67 35.88 -1.26
C GLU A 108 18.45 34.97 -0.02
N GLU A 109 19.16 35.11 1.12
CA GLU A 109 19.74 36.32 1.74
C GLU A 109 20.94 36.01 2.73
N PHE A 110 21.50 37.05 3.38
CA PHE A 110 22.33 37.09 4.63
C PHE A 110 23.88 36.82 4.67
N ALA A 111 24.64 37.90 4.38
CA ALA A 111 25.63 38.61 5.23
C ALA A 111 26.75 37.93 6.10
N GLN A 112 28.02 38.30 5.76
CA GLN A 112 29.10 38.88 6.62
C GLN A 112 29.82 38.06 7.75
N PRO A 113 31.05 38.46 8.22
CA PRO A 113 32.10 39.35 7.65
C PRO A 113 33.60 38.89 7.78
N LEU A 114 34.51 39.70 7.19
CA LEU A 114 35.89 40.05 7.63
C LEU A 114 37.15 39.12 7.45
N THR A 115 37.99 39.52 6.48
CA THR A 115 39.48 39.68 6.51
C THR A 115 40.52 38.54 6.68
N LYS A 116 41.36 38.40 5.63
CA LYS A 116 42.85 38.36 5.59
C LYS A 116 43.65 37.31 6.40
N THR A 117 44.46 36.50 5.69
CA THR A 117 45.94 36.71 5.62
C THR A 117 46.59 36.04 4.39
N SER A 118 47.51 36.78 3.77
CA SER A 118 48.63 36.45 2.87
C SER A 118 49.11 35.01 2.64
N GLY A 119 49.43 34.72 1.38
CA GLY A 119 50.40 33.69 0.94
C GLY A 119 50.62 33.78 -0.59
N HIS A 120 51.87 33.83 -1.06
CA HIS A 120 52.19 33.75 -2.50
C HIS A 120 52.33 32.29 -2.93
N GLU A 121 51.83 31.97 -4.12
CA GLU A 121 52.53 31.06 -5.03
C GLU A 121 52.21 31.43 -6.49
N GLN A 122 53.20 31.94 -7.22
CA GLN A 122 53.09 32.27 -8.64
C GLN A 122 53.26 30.99 -9.47
N SER A 123 52.18 30.51 -10.08
CA SER A 123 52.19 29.22 -10.77
C SER A 123 52.87 29.27 -12.14
N LEU A 124 54.16 28.91 -12.13
CA LEU A 124 54.79 27.98 -13.07
C LEU A 124 54.93 28.34 -14.57
N THR A 125 54.43 29.49 -15.06
CA THR A 125 54.66 29.93 -16.45
C THR A 125 55.86 30.85 -16.64
N GLU A 126 56.34 31.51 -15.59
CA GLU A 126 57.45 32.48 -15.67
C GLU A 126 58.83 31.80 -15.56
N LEU A 127 58.94 30.70 -14.80
CA LEU A 127 60.18 29.98 -14.52
C LEU A 127 60.75 29.17 -15.72
N MET A 128 60.06 29.13 -16.86
CA MET A 128 60.51 28.43 -18.07
C MET A 128 61.15 29.36 -19.13
N GLN A 129 61.17 30.67 -18.90
CA GLN A 129 61.69 31.64 -19.86
C GLN A 129 63.13 32.12 -19.57
N GLU A 130 63.61 31.99 -18.33
CA GLU A 130 64.95 32.45 -17.90
C GLU A 130 66.05 31.36 -17.85
N LEU A 131 65.77 30.13 -18.35
CA LEU A 131 66.79 29.08 -18.55
C LEU A 131 67.20 28.89 -20.02
N ARG A 132 67.15 29.97 -20.80
CA ARG A 132 67.74 30.07 -22.15
C ARG A 132 68.82 31.16 -22.18
N ASP A 133 69.78 31.02 -21.27
CA ASP A 133 70.76 32.06 -20.99
C ASP A 133 72.21 31.57 -21.20
N SER A 134 73.12 32.52 -21.39
CA SER A 134 74.57 32.33 -21.22
C SER A 134 75.30 31.32 -22.14
N ASP A 135 75.16 31.43 -23.47
CA ASP A 135 76.19 30.91 -24.43
C ASP A 135 77.47 31.77 -24.37
N SER A 136 78.24 31.60 -23.28
CA SER A 136 79.33 32.51 -22.89
C SER A 136 80.62 31.82 -22.40
N MET A 137 80.73 30.49 -22.56
CA MET A 137 81.95 29.72 -22.20
C MET A 137 82.65 29.04 -23.41
N ALA A 138 82.22 29.32 -24.65
CA ALA A 138 82.77 28.71 -25.86
C ALA A 138 83.97 29.46 -26.51
N LYS A 139 84.57 30.46 -25.82
CA LYS A 139 85.62 31.34 -26.37
C LYS A 139 86.87 31.52 -25.48
N SER A 140 87.39 30.43 -24.91
CA SER A 140 88.70 30.46 -24.21
C SER A 140 89.62 29.26 -24.46
N ILE A 141 89.35 28.44 -25.49
CA ILE A 141 90.17 27.24 -25.82
C ILE A 141 90.51 27.21 -27.32
N LYS A 142 91.30 28.19 -27.78
CA LYS A 142 91.91 28.22 -29.14
C LYS A 142 93.27 28.92 -29.19
N HIS A 143 94.08 28.85 -28.12
CA HIS A 143 95.39 29.53 -28.11
C HIS A 143 96.48 28.81 -27.28
N LEU A 144 96.52 27.48 -27.37
CA LEU A 144 97.50 26.65 -26.66
C LEU A 144 97.87 25.39 -27.48
N ASP A 145 98.34 25.60 -28.71
CA ASP A 145 99.00 24.56 -29.53
C ASP A 145 99.97 25.22 -30.53
N SER A 146 101.21 25.44 -30.08
CA SER A 146 102.35 25.85 -30.94
C SER A 146 103.70 25.54 -30.28
N ASN A 147 103.75 25.59 -28.95
CA ASN A 147 104.96 25.34 -28.18
C ASN A 147 104.94 23.91 -27.65
N SER A 148 105.67 23.02 -28.33
CA SER A 148 106.01 21.70 -27.80
C SER A 148 106.65 21.84 -26.41
N PRO A 149 106.28 21.06 -25.37
CA PRO A 149 106.86 21.17 -24.03
C PRO A 149 108.37 20.95 -23.95
N PHE A 150 109.01 20.49 -25.03
CA PHE A 150 110.45 20.24 -25.15
C PHE A 150 111.23 21.40 -25.80
N ASP A 151 110.55 22.49 -26.20
CA ASP A 151 111.09 23.55 -27.05
C ASP A 151 111.56 24.79 -26.23
N THR A 152 112.47 24.55 -25.28
CA THR A 152 113.07 25.56 -24.40
C THR A 152 113.95 26.58 -25.13
N ASP A 153 114.13 27.78 -24.56
CA ASP A 153 115.11 28.76 -25.07
C ASP A 153 116.56 28.25 -25.00
N CYS A 154 116.84 27.24 -24.17
CA CYS A 154 118.14 26.60 -24.08
C CYS A 154 118.35 25.58 -25.23
N SER A 155 117.36 24.75 -25.57
CA SER A 155 117.45 23.87 -26.75
C SER A 155 117.55 24.67 -28.06
N LYS A 156 116.86 25.81 -28.15
CA LYS A 156 117.02 26.79 -29.26
C LYS A 156 118.43 27.38 -29.33
N LYS A 157 119.03 27.75 -28.19
CA LYS A 157 120.44 28.17 -28.11
C LYS A 157 121.42 27.05 -28.43
N LEU A 158 121.08 25.80 -28.15
CA LEU A 158 121.90 24.63 -28.45
C LEU A 158 121.95 24.36 -29.97
N LEU A 159 120.78 24.32 -30.62
CA LEU A 159 120.68 24.11 -32.06
C LEU A 159 121.36 25.22 -32.87
N SER A 160 121.22 26.48 -32.46
CA SER A 160 121.89 27.62 -33.09
C SER A 160 123.42 27.66 -32.84
N LYS A 161 123.92 27.15 -31.70
CA LYS A 161 125.37 26.89 -31.51
C LYS A 161 125.89 25.82 -32.47
N ILE A 162 125.11 24.77 -32.75
CA ILE A 162 125.53 23.62 -33.58
C ILE A 162 125.58 23.97 -35.08
N GLN A 163 124.70 24.85 -35.57
CA GLN A 163 124.67 25.27 -36.99
C GLN A 163 125.85 26.16 -37.43
N PHE A 164 126.70 26.65 -36.51
CA PHE A 164 127.68 27.71 -36.80
C PHE A 164 129.15 27.26 -36.88
N GLY A 165 129.39 25.97 -37.21
CA GLY A 165 130.74 25.44 -37.46
C GLY A 165 130.75 24.46 -38.62
N LEU A 166 131.80 24.54 -39.46
CA LEU A 166 132.00 23.76 -40.70
C LEU A 166 131.08 24.15 -41.89
N SER A 167 131.29 25.34 -42.46
CA SER A 167 131.02 25.53 -43.90
C SER A 167 132.17 24.94 -44.72
N GLN A 168 131.88 24.49 -45.94
CA GLN A 168 132.75 23.61 -46.72
C GLN A 168 133.82 24.36 -47.56
N GLU A 169 133.79 25.69 -47.57
CA GLU A 169 134.64 26.54 -48.44
C GLU A 169 136.05 26.76 -47.88
N THR A 170 136.21 26.94 -46.56
CA THR A 170 137.50 27.33 -45.95
C THR A 170 138.60 26.26 -46.14
N LEU A 171 138.21 24.99 -46.30
CA LEU A 171 139.12 23.88 -46.57
C LEU A 171 139.60 23.84 -48.04
N LEU A 172 138.86 24.46 -48.96
CA LEU A 172 139.23 24.52 -50.39
C LEU A 172 140.25 25.63 -50.63
N GLU A 173 140.08 26.80 -50.01
CA GLU A 173 141.06 27.90 -50.07
C GLU A 173 142.43 27.48 -49.51
N GLU A 174 142.46 26.66 -48.44
CA GLU A 174 143.71 26.16 -47.83
C GLU A 174 144.45 25.16 -48.75
N ILE A 175 143.73 24.37 -49.55
CA ILE A 175 144.30 23.40 -50.50
C ILE A 175 144.83 24.09 -51.77
N ASP A 176 144.09 25.03 -52.36
CA ASP A 176 144.57 25.81 -53.51
C ASP A 176 145.80 26.66 -53.14
N SER A 177 145.90 27.11 -51.89
CA SER A 177 147.05 27.88 -51.38
C SER A 177 148.33 27.06 -51.27
N GLU A 178 148.31 25.80 -50.76
CA GLU A 178 149.52 24.95 -50.73
C GLU A 178 149.94 24.45 -52.12
N LEU A 179 149.05 24.45 -53.13
CA LEU A 179 149.38 24.02 -54.50
C LEU A 179 150.09 25.09 -55.33
N GLN A 180 149.88 26.38 -55.06
CA GLN A 180 150.47 27.47 -55.85
C GLN A 180 151.88 27.90 -55.37
N SER A 181 152.35 27.43 -54.20
CA SER A 181 153.59 27.90 -53.58
C SER A 181 154.88 27.14 -53.96
N LYS A 182 155.00 26.66 -55.20
CA LYS A 182 156.24 26.07 -55.76
C LYS A 182 156.37 26.31 -57.27
N ASP A 183 157.12 27.35 -57.66
CA ASP A 183 157.59 27.50 -59.05
C ASP A 183 159.02 28.07 -59.07
N LEU A 184 159.98 27.26 -59.56
CA LEU A 184 161.41 27.57 -59.76
C LEU A 184 162.18 26.32 -60.26
N MET A 185 163.13 26.47 -61.20
CA MET A 185 162.87 26.36 -62.65
C MET A 185 164.18 26.04 -63.43
N LYS A 186 164.10 25.13 -64.42
CA LYS A 186 164.97 24.91 -65.60
C LYS A 186 166.50 24.62 -65.50
N ASP A 187 166.88 23.51 -66.16
CA ASP A 187 167.99 23.30 -67.13
C ASP A 187 169.47 23.69 -66.83
N TYR A 188 170.33 22.66 -66.68
CA TYR A 188 171.73 22.46 -67.20
C TYR A 188 172.84 23.56 -67.05
N PRO A 189 174.17 23.26 -67.16
CA PRO A 189 174.95 22.01 -67.12
C PRO A 189 176.14 22.05 -66.09
N ASN A 190 177.19 21.26 -66.29
CA ASN A 190 178.44 21.11 -65.48
C ASN A 190 179.03 22.36 -64.76
N GLY A 191 179.31 22.25 -63.44
CA GLY A 191 180.66 22.57 -62.90
C GLY A 191 180.86 23.62 -61.76
N ILE A 192 180.87 23.15 -60.50
CA ILE A 192 181.66 23.64 -59.33
C ILE A 192 181.34 25.02 -58.67
N ARG A 193 181.14 24.97 -57.33
CA ARG A 193 180.79 26.04 -56.34
C ARG A 193 179.33 26.53 -56.46
N GLU A 194 178.63 26.96 -55.40
CA GLU A 194 178.95 27.17 -53.96
C GLU A 194 178.09 26.25 -53.04
N ARG A 195 178.16 26.36 -51.70
CA ARG A 195 177.59 25.32 -50.80
C ARG A 195 176.80 25.75 -49.55
N GLU A 196 176.76 27.03 -49.19
CA GLU A 196 176.29 27.44 -47.84
C GLU A 196 174.80 27.86 -47.80
N HIS A 197 174.22 28.30 -48.93
CA HIS A 197 172.86 28.86 -48.96
C HIS A 197 171.73 27.81 -48.82
N THR A 198 171.97 26.54 -49.16
CA THR A 198 170.92 25.52 -49.19
C THR A 198 170.56 24.95 -47.81
N LEU A 199 171.47 25.01 -46.84
CA LEU A 199 171.28 24.38 -45.53
C LEU A 199 170.33 25.20 -44.65
N ALA A 200 170.47 26.54 -44.68
CA ALA A 200 169.62 27.48 -43.92
C ALA A 200 168.13 27.48 -44.35
N MET A 201 167.80 27.08 -45.58
CA MET A 201 166.40 26.95 -46.01
C MET A 201 165.70 25.73 -45.39
N LEU A 202 166.43 24.67 -45.09
CA LEU A 202 165.84 23.42 -44.58
C LEU A 202 165.39 23.57 -43.12
N GLU A 203 166.23 24.15 -42.27
CA GLU A 203 165.91 24.37 -40.84
C GLU A 203 164.66 25.24 -40.65
N LYS A 204 164.53 26.31 -41.46
CA LYS A 204 163.41 27.25 -41.37
C LYS A 204 162.07 26.56 -41.68
N CYS A 205 162.02 25.75 -42.73
CA CYS A 205 160.84 24.98 -43.13
C CYS A 205 160.39 23.98 -42.05
N VAL A 206 161.35 23.28 -41.42
CA VAL A 206 161.04 22.33 -40.33
C VAL A 206 160.47 23.04 -39.10
N HIS A 207 161.04 24.18 -38.71
CA HIS A 207 160.57 24.95 -37.56
C HIS A 207 159.12 25.46 -37.75
N GLU A 208 158.79 25.87 -38.98
CA GLU A 208 157.48 26.42 -39.35
C GLU A 208 156.36 25.35 -39.32
N LYS A 209 156.60 24.14 -39.86
CA LYS A 209 155.63 23.02 -39.75
C LYS A 209 155.43 22.54 -38.29
N TYR A 210 156.46 22.54 -37.45
CA TYR A 210 156.30 22.23 -36.01
C TYR A 210 155.47 23.29 -35.26
N LEU A 211 155.66 24.58 -35.58
CA LEU A 211 154.88 25.67 -34.99
C LEU A 211 153.40 25.56 -35.36
N GLN A 212 153.09 25.25 -36.62
CA GLN A 212 151.72 25.01 -37.09
C GLN A 212 151.06 23.83 -36.35
N GLN A 213 151.71 22.67 -36.31
CA GLN A 213 151.18 21.48 -35.65
C GLN A 213 150.94 21.72 -34.14
N GLY A 214 151.79 22.52 -33.48
CA GLY A 214 151.61 22.95 -32.10
C GLY A 214 150.44 23.93 -31.88
N ASN A 215 150.00 24.65 -32.91
CA ASN A 215 148.80 25.49 -32.87
C ASN A 215 147.52 24.69 -33.07
N ASP A 216 147.53 23.69 -33.96
CA ASP A 216 146.36 22.84 -34.22
C ASP A 216 146.01 21.92 -33.05
N ILE A 217 147.02 21.38 -32.34
CA ILE A 217 146.79 20.66 -31.09
C ILE A 217 146.12 21.56 -30.04
N LYS A 218 146.50 22.85 -29.94
CA LYS A 218 145.83 23.82 -29.04
C LYS A 218 144.40 24.13 -29.51
N ARG A 219 144.15 24.19 -30.82
CA ARG A 219 142.82 24.37 -31.42
C ARG A 219 141.87 23.25 -30.99
N LEU A 220 142.29 21.99 -31.22
CA LEU A 220 141.53 20.79 -30.89
C LEU A 220 141.31 20.61 -29.38
N ILE A 221 142.30 20.92 -28.53
CA ILE A 221 142.11 20.90 -27.07
C ILE A 221 141.06 21.93 -26.62
N LYS A 222 141.05 23.13 -27.22
CA LYS A 222 140.07 24.18 -26.92
C LYS A 222 138.66 23.79 -27.38
N GLU A 223 138.53 23.07 -28.49
CA GLU A 223 137.25 22.57 -28.99
C GLU A 223 136.73 21.38 -28.19
N ASN A 224 137.59 20.40 -27.85
CA ASN A 224 137.22 19.28 -26.99
C ASN A 224 136.75 19.77 -25.60
N LYS A 225 137.40 20.81 -25.05
CA LYS A 225 136.92 21.46 -23.81
C LYS A 225 135.53 22.09 -23.97
N LYS A 226 135.27 22.82 -25.07
CA LYS A 226 133.92 23.35 -25.38
C LYS A 226 132.88 22.23 -25.48
N HIS A 227 133.22 21.08 -26.09
CA HIS A 227 132.30 19.95 -26.19
C HIS A 227 132.02 19.30 -24.83
N GLN A 228 133.01 19.21 -23.94
CA GLN A 228 132.79 18.75 -22.56
C GLN A 228 131.91 19.73 -21.77
N GLU A 229 132.14 21.05 -21.91
CA GLU A 229 131.29 22.09 -21.32
C GLU A 229 129.84 21.98 -21.84
N LEU A 230 129.66 21.78 -23.16
CA LEU A 230 128.35 21.58 -23.79
C LEU A 230 127.62 20.31 -23.33
N ILE A 231 128.34 19.20 -23.14
CA ILE A 231 127.77 17.94 -22.61
C ILE A 231 127.29 18.12 -21.17
N VAL A 232 128.00 18.91 -20.35
CA VAL A 232 127.58 19.26 -18.98
C VAL A 232 126.35 20.17 -19.00
N GLU A 233 126.30 21.19 -19.88
CA GLU A 233 125.08 22.01 -20.11
C GLU A 233 123.88 21.11 -20.43
N ILE A 234 124.00 20.24 -21.45
CA ILE A 234 122.92 19.31 -21.88
C ILE A 234 122.50 18.35 -20.74
N CYS A 235 123.45 17.78 -19.99
CA CYS A 235 123.13 16.90 -18.88
C CYS A 235 122.31 17.62 -17.81
N SER A 236 122.67 18.86 -17.48
CA SER A 236 121.94 19.67 -16.49
C SER A 236 120.54 20.05 -16.96
N GLU A 237 120.35 20.43 -18.23
CA GLU A 237 119.02 20.71 -18.78
C GLU A 237 118.13 19.46 -18.79
N LYS A 238 118.68 18.32 -19.19
CA LYS A 238 117.99 17.02 -19.19
C LYS A 238 117.56 16.57 -17.79
N ASP A 239 118.34 16.87 -16.74
CA ASP A 239 117.94 16.58 -15.35
C ASP A 239 116.94 17.60 -14.80
N ASN A 240 117.05 18.89 -15.17
CA ASN A 240 116.04 19.91 -14.84
C ASN A 240 114.66 19.58 -15.44
N LEU A 241 114.61 19.24 -16.74
CA LEU A 241 113.38 18.85 -17.44
C LEU A 241 112.73 17.60 -16.81
N LYS A 242 113.54 16.67 -16.31
CA LYS A 242 113.07 15.48 -15.58
C LYS A 242 112.46 15.84 -14.23
N GLU A 243 112.99 16.84 -13.53
CA GLU A 243 112.38 17.34 -12.28
C GLU A 243 111.09 18.13 -12.56
N GLU A 244 111.02 18.93 -13.62
CA GLU A 244 109.78 19.60 -14.04
C GLU A 244 108.68 18.61 -14.43
N LEU A 245 109.00 17.55 -15.18
CA LEU A 245 108.06 16.46 -15.48
C LEU A 245 107.53 15.79 -14.21
N LYS A 246 108.39 15.56 -13.22
CA LYS A 246 107.98 15.01 -11.91
C LYS A 246 107.03 15.95 -11.17
N LYS A 247 107.34 17.25 -11.13
CA LYS A 247 106.47 18.27 -10.52
C LYS A 247 105.11 18.35 -11.22
N ARG A 248 105.08 18.32 -12.57
CA ARG A 248 103.83 18.28 -13.34
C ARG A 248 102.99 17.04 -13.02
N ALA A 249 103.59 15.85 -13.02
CA ALA A 249 102.89 14.61 -12.68
C ALA A 249 102.36 14.60 -11.22
N GLU A 250 103.07 15.25 -10.29
CA GLU A 250 102.61 15.45 -8.91
C GLU A 250 101.42 16.42 -8.83
N THR A 251 101.42 17.53 -9.58
CA THR A 251 100.26 18.43 -9.68
C THR A 251 99.07 17.77 -10.39
N GLU A 252 99.30 17.03 -11.46
CA GLU A 252 98.26 16.30 -12.21
C GLU A 252 97.58 15.26 -11.31
N LYS A 253 98.37 14.48 -10.54
CA LYS A 253 97.85 13.55 -9.54
C LYS A 253 97.02 14.25 -8.46
N HIS A 254 97.40 15.47 -8.05
CA HIS A 254 96.61 16.25 -7.10
C HIS A 254 95.29 16.74 -7.72
N HIS A 255 95.30 17.25 -8.96
CA HIS A 255 94.10 17.65 -9.68
C HIS A 255 93.14 16.47 -9.93
N VAL A 256 93.64 15.29 -10.33
CA VAL A 256 92.83 14.06 -10.45
C VAL A 256 92.25 13.64 -9.10
N GLY A 257 92.97 13.85 -7.99
CA GLY A 257 92.45 13.64 -6.63
C GLY A 257 91.28 14.58 -6.29
N ILE A 258 91.40 15.86 -6.61
CA ILE A 258 90.33 16.86 -6.41
C ILE A 258 89.13 16.55 -7.30
N ILE A 259 89.35 16.23 -8.58
CA ILE A 259 88.29 15.88 -9.53
C ILE A 259 87.47 14.70 -8.98
N LYS A 260 88.10 13.63 -8.50
CA LYS A 260 87.39 12.48 -7.89
C LYS A 260 86.61 12.82 -6.63
N GLN A 261 87.07 13.79 -5.83
CA GLN A 261 86.31 14.27 -4.67
C GLN A 261 85.09 15.09 -5.09
N LEU A 262 85.20 15.88 -6.16
CA LEU A 262 84.08 16.63 -6.73
C LEU A 262 83.07 15.70 -7.43
N GLU A 263 83.53 14.71 -8.20
CA GLU A 263 82.71 13.66 -8.82
C GLU A 263 81.90 12.92 -7.74
N GLY A 264 82.56 12.43 -6.68
CA GLY A 264 81.87 11.77 -5.56
C GLY A 264 80.85 12.68 -4.87
N ARG A 265 81.17 13.95 -4.63
CA ARG A 265 80.20 14.88 -4.01
C ARG A 265 79.05 15.23 -4.96
N ILE A 266 79.26 15.22 -6.28
CA ILE A 266 78.22 15.36 -7.29
C ILE A 266 77.30 14.12 -7.31
N GLU A 267 77.83 12.91 -7.16
CA GLU A 267 77.02 11.69 -7.01
C GLU A 267 76.18 11.71 -5.73
N GLU A 268 76.77 12.10 -4.60
CA GLU A 268 76.05 12.30 -3.33
C GLU A 268 74.91 13.32 -3.46
N LEU A 269 75.19 14.49 -4.04
CA LEU A 269 74.18 15.54 -4.25
C LEU A 269 73.07 15.11 -5.21
N HIS A 270 73.37 14.37 -6.28
CA HIS A 270 72.34 13.79 -7.15
C HIS A 270 71.47 12.77 -6.42
N LYS A 271 72.05 11.98 -5.51
CA LYS A 271 71.30 11.04 -4.67
C LYS A 271 70.43 11.76 -3.64
N GLU A 272 70.97 12.76 -2.92
CA GLU A 272 70.21 13.62 -2.00
C GLU A 272 69.03 14.32 -2.71
N LEU A 273 69.25 14.82 -3.94
CA LEU A 273 68.23 15.47 -4.77
C LEU A 273 67.18 14.47 -5.29
N LYS A 274 67.57 13.24 -5.64
CA LYS A 274 66.62 12.18 -6.00
C LYS A 274 65.78 11.76 -4.79
N ASP A 275 66.42 11.42 -3.67
CA ASP A 275 65.75 10.94 -2.45
C ASP A 275 64.80 12.00 -1.87
N SER A 276 65.07 13.29 -2.05
CA SER A 276 64.17 14.38 -1.67
C SER A 276 63.03 14.59 -2.68
N LYS A 277 63.29 14.49 -3.98
CA LYS A 277 62.24 14.52 -5.02
C LYS A 277 61.24 13.37 -4.88
N ASP A 278 61.72 12.15 -4.66
CA ASP A 278 60.87 10.96 -4.52
C ASP A 278 60.02 11.03 -3.23
N LYS A 279 60.55 11.61 -2.15
CA LYS A 279 59.76 11.95 -0.93
C LYS A 279 58.68 13.00 -1.21
N LEU A 280 59.01 14.06 -1.94
CA LEU A 280 58.03 15.12 -2.28
C LEU A 280 56.88 14.58 -3.14
N ILE A 281 57.18 13.71 -4.13
CA ILE A 281 56.18 13.01 -4.94
C ILE A 281 55.29 12.12 -4.07
N SER A 282 55.86 11.40 -3.11
CA SER A 282 55.09 10.58 -2.16
C SER A 282 54.16 11.41 -1.26
N GLN A 283 54.64 12.56 -0.78
CA GLN A 283 53.84 13.49 0.04
C GLN A 283 52.71 14.15 -0.77
N ASP A 284 52.99 14.61 -1.99
CA ASP A 284 52.00 15.16 -2.92
C ASP A 284 50.90 14.14 -3.27
N ALA A 285 51.27 12.90 -3.56
CA ALA A 285 50.32 11.81 -3.78
C ALA A 285 49.46 11.53 -2.53
N GLY A 286 50.06 11.54 -1.33
CA GLY A 286 49.36 11.42 -0.06
C GLY A 286 48.35 12.54 0.18
N ALA A 287 48.76 13.79 -0.05
CA ALA A 287 47.91 14.98 0.08
C ALA A 287 46.74 14.95 -0.92
N LYS A 288 47.00 14.60 -2.18
CA LYS A 288 45.97 14.46 -3.22
C LYS A 288 44.94 13.38 -2.86
N ASN A 289 45.39 12.24 -2.33
CA ASN A 289 44.49 11.18 -1.86
C ASN A 289 43.63 11.64 -0.67
N ALA A 290 44.22 12.35 0.30
CA ALA A 290 43.49 12.90 1.45
C ALA A 290 42.44 13.95 1.02
N ILE A 291 42.79 14.86 0.11
CA ILE A 291 41.87 15.85 -0.46
C ILE A 291 40.72 15.16 -1.23
N GLN A 292 41.01 14.14 -2.04
CA GLN A 292 39.97 13.37 -2.73
C GLN A 292 39.04 12.62 -1.75
N GLN A 293 39.57 12.10 -0.64
CA GLN A 293 38.77 11.45 0.39
C GLN A 293 37.87 12.45 1.12
N LEU A 294 38.39 13.62 1.49
CA LEU A 294 37.62 14.70 2.10
C LEU A 294 36.54 15.24 1.15
N HIS A 295 36.82 15.38 -0.15
CA HIS A 295 35.83 15.79 -1.15
C HIS A 295 34.71 14.74 -1.30
N LYS A 296 35.04 13.44 -1.32
CA LYS A 296 34.05 12.35 -1.35
C LYS A 296 33.17 12.33 -0.10
N GLU A 297 33.77 12.54 1.08
CA GLU A 297 33.02 12.59 2.34
C GLU A 297 32.15 13.86 2.44
N MET A 298 32.65 15.02 2.01
CA MET A 298 31.87 16.26 1.92
C MET A 298 30.67 16.12 0.98
N ALA A 299 30.87 15.53 -0.21
CA ALA A 299 29.78 15.25 -1.15
C ALA A 299 28.73 14.32 -0.52
N PHE A 300 29.14 13.18 0.05
CA PHE A 300 28.21 12.25 0.73
C PHE A 300 27.44 12.89 1.90
N ARG A 301 28.11 13.74 2.70
CA ARG A 301 27.46 14.51 3.78
C ARG A 301 26.47 15.53 3.24
N MET A 302 26.80 16.20 2.12
CA MET A 302 25.93 17.16 1.44
C MET A 302 24.70 16.46 0.84
N ASP A 303 24.88 15.35 0.12
CA ASP A 303 23.79 14.55 -0.45
C ASP A 303 22.85 14.03 0.64
N GLN A 304 23.40 13.58 1.78
CA GLN A 304 22.59 13.16 2.92
C GLN A 304 21.81 14.34 3.56
N ALA A 305 22.40 15.54 3.60
CA ALA A 305 21.71 16.73 4.09
C ALA A 305 20.59 17.18 3.14
N ILE A 306 20.86 17.21 1.82
CA ILE A 306 19.87 17.49 0.78
C ILE A 306 18.70 16.50 0.88
N LYS A 307 19.00 15.19 0.99
CA LYS A 307 17.97 14.15 1.13
C LYS A 307 17.09 14.37 2.37
N LYS A 308 17.67 14.73 3.52
CA LYS A 308 16.91 15.04 4.75
C LYS A 308 16.03 16.29 4.60
N CYS A 309 16.50 17.30 3.89
CA CYS A 309 15.70 18.49 3.57
C CYS A 309 14.55 18.17 2.60
N GLU A 310 14.80 17.31 1.61
CA GLU A 310 13.79 16.81 0.67
C GLU A 310 12.71 15.96 1.38
N GLU A 311 13.13 15.06 2.28
CA GLU A 311 12.24 14.25 3.13
C GLU A 311 11.36 15.15 4.02
N ALA A 312 11.95 16.12 4.73
CA ALA A 312 11.20 17.08 5.55
C ALA A 312 10.26 17.98 4.74
N ARG A 313 10.63 18.33 3.49
CA ARG A 313 9.75 19.06 2.56
C ARG A 313 8.55 18.22 2.16
N GLN A 314 8.77 16.96 1.79
CA GLN A 314 7.71 16.02 1.43
C GLN A 314 6.78 15.72 2.62
N GLU A 315 7.31 15.60 3.85
CA GLU A 315 6.48 15.45 5.06
C GLU A 315 5.60 16.68 5.32
N LYS A 316 6.15 17.90 5.17
CA LYS A 316 5.39 19.15 5.27
C LYS A 316 4.27 19.23 4.22
N GLU A 317 4.58 18.92 2.97
CA GLU A 317 3.60 18.92 1.87
C GLU A 317 2.52 17.84 2.07
N ALA A 318 2.90 16.65 2.53
CA ALA A 318 1.96 15.59 2.90
C ALA A 318 1.08 15.97 4.10
N MET A 319 1.60 16.74 5.07
CA MET A 319 0.83 17.24 6.21
C MET A 319 -0.18 18.32 5.78
N VAL A 320 0.22 19.27 4.92
CA VAL A 320 -0.69 20.25 4.33
C VAL A 320 -1.80 19.55 3.52
N MET A 321 -1.45 18.56 2.70
CA MET A 321 -2.43 17.78 1.93
C MET A 321 -3.36 16.93 2.81
N LYS A 322 -2.91 16.48 3.99
CA LYS A 322 -3.80 15.86 5.00
C LYS A 322 -4.75 16.88 5.61
N TYR A 323 -4.26 18.06 5.98
CA TYR A 323 -5.09 19.14 6.55
C TYR A 323 -6.17 19.60 5.57
N VAL A 324 -5.81 19.89 4.31
CA VAL A 324 -6.75 20.34 3.26
C VAL A 324 -7.83 19.29 2.98
N ARG A 325 -7.49 17.99 3.01
CA ARG A 325 -8.51 16.91 2.91
C ARG A 325 -9.46 16.90 4.11
N GLY A 326 -8.92 16.92 5.34
CA GLY A 326 -9.74 16.95 6.55
C GLY A 326 -10.62 18.20 6.69
N GLU A 327 -10.15 19.36 6.21
CA GLU A 327 -10.94 20.59 6.15
C GLU A 327 -12.05 20.50 5.09
N LYS A 328 -11.76 19.95 3.90
CA LYS A 328 -12.78 19.68 2.88
C LYS A 328 -13.84 18.70 3.40
N GLU A 329 -13.42 17.59 3.98
CA GLU A 329 -14.30 16.57 4.58
C GLU A 329 -15.18 17.18 5.69
N SER A 330 -14.58 18.00 6.58
CA SER A 330 -15.33 18.74 7.61
C SER A 330 -16.34 19.73 7.02
N LEU A 331 -16.03 20.36 5.89
CA LEU A 331 -16.88 21.35 5.23
C LEU A 331 -18.01 20.68 4.42
N ASP A 332 -17.76 19.54 3.80
CA ASP A 332 -18.78 18.77 3.09
C ASP A 332 -19.75 18.08 4.07
N LEU A 333 -19.25 17.46 5.15
CA LEU A 333 -20.09 16.95 6.26
C LEU A 333 -20.96 18.05 6.90
N ARG A 334 -20.48 19.31 6.90
CA ARG A 334 -21.25 20.46 7.40
C ARG A 334 -22.40 20.83 6.45
N LYS A 335 -22.18 20.83 5.13
CA LYS A 335 -23.24 21.01 4.13
C LYS A 335 -24.29 19.90 4.22
N GLU A 336 -23.85 18.65 4.39
CA GLU A 336 -24.75 17.50 4.55
C GLU A 336 -25.59 17.62 5.82
N LYS A 337 -24.96 17.97 6.95
CA LYS A 337 -25.68 18.28 8.19
C LYS A 337 -26.73 19.39 7.98
N GLU A 338 -26.35 20.52 7.37
CA GLU A 338 -27.26 21.63 7.10
C GLU A 338 -28.40 21.27 6.12
N ALA A 339 -28.16 20.31 5.21
CA ALA A 339 -29.19 19.75 4.34
C ALA A 339 -30.15 18.81 5.08
N LEU A 340 -29.63 17.96 5.97
CA LEU A 340 -30.43 17.10 6.84
C LEU A 340 -31.25 17.92 7.84
N GLU A 341 -30.68 18.98 8.44
CA GLU A 341 -31.39 19.92 9.32
C GLU A 341 -32.47 20.73 8.58
N ARG A 342 -32.34 20.96 7.26
CA ARG A 342 -33.44 21.50 6.44
C ARG A 342 -34.53 20.47 6.23
N LYS A 343 -34.19 19.27 5.73
CA LYS A 343 -35.14 18.15 5.54
C LYS A 343 -35.91 17.81 6.82
N LEU A 344 -35.25 17.82 7.98
CA LEU A 344 -35.87 17.61 9.30
C LEU A 344 -36.87 18.71 9.67
N ARG A 345 -36.53 19.99 9.41
CA ARG A 345 -37.44 21.12 9.65
C ARG A 345 -38.66 21.06 8.73
N ASP A 346 -38.50 20.64 7.48
CA ASP A 346 -39.62 20.52 6.54
C ASP A 346 -40.50 19.31 6.86
N ALA A 347 -39.91 18.16 7.22
CA ALA A 347 -40.66 17.00 7.73
C ALA A 347 -41.47 17.35 8.99
N ASN A 348 -40.91 18.14 9.91
CA ASN A 348 -41.63 18.61 11.11
C ASN A 348 -42.83 19.52 10.76
N LYS A 349 -42.75 20.34 9.69
CA LYS A 349 -43.90 21.14 9.21
C LYS A 349 -45.02 20.24 8.68
N GLU A 350 -44.68 19.17 7.95
CA GLU A 350 -45.70 18.21 7.49
C GLU A 350 -46.32 17.43 8.66
N VAL A 351 -45.53 17.01 9.65
CA VAL A 351 -46.04 16.42 10.90
C VAL A 351 -46.99 17.38 11.62
N GLU A 352 -46.68 18.68 11.70
CA GLU A 352 -47.55 19.69 12.30
C GLU A 352 -48.85 19.90 11.49
N LYS A 353 -48.77 19.99 10.15
CA LYS A 353 -49.94 20.03 9.26
C LYS A 353 -50.84 18.80 9.45
N HIS A 354 -50.26 17.60 9.52
CA HIS A 354 -51.00 16.37 9.77
C HIS A 354 -51.63 16.37 11.18
N ALA A 355 -50.92 16.85 12.21
CA ALA A 355 -51.47 16.99 13.56
C ALA A 355 -52.65 17.99 13.62
N ILE A 356 -52.58 19.10 12.87
CA ILE A 356 -53.70 20.04 12.71
C ILE A 356 -54.88 19.35 11.99
N LYS A 357 -54.61 18.58 10.93
CA LYS A 357 -55.67 17.85 10.19
C LYS A 357 -56.33 16.77 11.05
N ILE A 358 -55.57 16.06 11.88
CA ILE A 358 -56.10 15.09 12.85
C ILE A 358 -57.00 15.78 13.87
N LYS A 359 -56.61 16.95 14.41
CA LYS A 359 -57.46 17.76 15.31
C LYS A 359 -58.79 18.16 14.63
N GLN A 360 -58.75 18.63 13.39
CA GLN A 360 -59.96 18.97 12.61
C GLN A 360 -60.87 17.74 12.41
N LEU A 361 -60.32 16.59 12.00
CA LEU A 361 -61.09 15.37 11.81
C LEU A 361 -61.67 14.81 13.12
N THR A 362 -60.96 15.00 14.24
CA THR A 362 -61.46 14.65 15.58
C THR A 362 -62.63 15.53 15.99
N GLN A 363 -62.57 16.84 15.70
CA GLN A 363 -63.65 17.78 15.96
C GLN A 363 -64.90 17.45 15.10
N GLU A 364 -64.72 17.18 13.80
CA GLU A 364 -65.81 16.79 12.92
C GLU A 364 -66.42 15.43 13.31
N LYS A 365 -65.61 14.46 13.75
CA LYS A 365 -66.11 13.20 14.34
C LYS A 365 -67.01 13.48 15.55
N GLY A 366 -66.60 14.37 16.46
CA GLY A 366 -67.41 14.77 17.62
C GLY A 366 -68.73 15.44 17.21
N ARG A 367 -68.68 16.33 16.21
CA ARG A 367 -69.88 17.01 15.68
C ARG A 367 -70.87 16.03 15.02
N LEU A 368 -70.35 15.04 14.28
CA LEU A 368 -71.17 14.00 13.66
C LEU A 368 -71.76 13.03 14.70
N GLN A 369 -71.00 12.69 15.75
CA GLN A 369 -71.47 11.88 16.87
C GLN A 369 -72.65 12.56 17.59
N GLN A 370 -72.52 13.85 17.93
CA GLN A 370 -73.60 14.62 18.57
C GLN A 370 -74.85 14.72 17.67
N LEU A 371 -74.67 14.85 16.35
CA LEU A 371 -75.78 14.87 15.38
C LEU A 371 -76.48 13.50 15.29
N TYR A 372 -75.72 12.39 15.36
CA TYR A 372 -76.26 11.04 15.42
C TYR A 372 -77.10 10.83 16.69
N GLU A 373 -76.55 11.13 17.86
CA GLU A 373 -77.26 11.04 19.15
C GLU A 373 -78.55 11.88 19.17
N THR A 374 -78.49 13.08 18.57
CA THR A 374 -79.69 13.93 18.40
C THR A 374 -80.74 13.23 17.54
N LYS A 375 -80.35 12.61 16.41
CA LYS A 375 -81.27 11.91 15.51
C LYS A 375 -81.80 10.60 16.07
N GLU A 376 -81.00 9.88 16.85
CA GLU A 376 -81.43 8.71 17.61
C GLU A 376 -82.51 9.11 18.65
N SER A 377 -82.28 10.19 19.40
CA SER A 377 -83.28 10.71 20.35
C SER A 377 -84.59 11.13 19.67
N GLU A 378 -84.52 11.68 18.46
CA GLU A 378 -85.69 12.02 17.65
C GLU A 378 -86.43 10.78 17.13
N ALA A 379 -85.70 9.75 16.67
CA ALA A 379 -86.29 8.48 16.27
C ALA A 379 -86.99 7.78 17.46
N ILE A 380 -86.38 7.78 18.65
CA ILE A 380 -87.00 7.27 19.89
C ILE A 380 -88.27 8.06 20.26
N ARG A 381 -88.27 9.39 20.05
CA ARG A 381 -89.46 10.24 20.25
C ARG A 381 -90.58 9.88 19.28
N LEU A 382 -90.28 9.79 17.99
CA LEU A 382 -91.25 9.45 16.94
C LEU A 382 -91.79 8.02 17.12
N ASN A 383 -90.97 7.06 17.54
CA ASN A 383 -91.45 5.71 17.83
C ASN A 383 -92.44 5.68 19.00
N LYS A 384 -92.21 6.48 20.06
CA LYS A 384 -93.17 6.65 21.18
C LYS A 384 -94.47 7.32 20.75
N GLU A 385 -94.44 8.15 19.70
CA GLU A 385 -95.63 8.78 19.11
C GLU A 385 -96.41 7.78 18.23
N ILE A 386 -95.70 6.93 17.48
CA ILE A 386 -96.27 5.82 16.71
C ILE A 386 -97.00 4.82 17.62
N GLU A 387 -96.43 4.42 18.77
CA GLU A 387 -97.12 3.52 19.69
C GLU A 387 -98.39 4.15 20.29
N LYS A 388 -98.37 5.43 20.67
CA LYS A 388 -99.58 6.16 21.11
C LYS A 388 -100.67 6.17 20.04
N LEU A 389 -100.30 6.44 18.78
CA LEU A 389 -101.26 6.43 17.67
C LEU A 389 -101.84 5.02 17.42
N LYS A 390 -101.06 3.95 17.63
CA LYS A 390 -101.60 2.57 17.63
C LYS A 390 -102.58 2.33 18.78
N GLU A 391 -102.29 2.82 19.99
CA GLU A 391 -103.20 2.73 21.14
C GLU A 391 -104.51 3.50 20.89
N GLU A 392 -104.45 4.70 20.32
CA GLU A 392 -105.61 5.50 19.91
C GLU A 392 -106.43 4.81 18.81
N ILE A 393 -105.77 4.26 17.77
CA ILE A 393 -106.42 3.47 16.72
C ILE A 393 -107.11 2.23 17.32
N ASN A 394 -106.45 1.50 18.21
CA ASN A 394 -107.04 0.34 18.90
C ASN A 394 -108.25 0.74 19.75
N SER A 395 -108.16 1.85 20.51
CA SER A 395 -109.27 2.42 21.26
C SER A 395 -110.46 2.79 20.34
N GLN A 396 -110.18 3.38 19.18
CA GLN A 396 -111.22 3.74 18.22
C GLN A 396 -111.84 2.50 17.53
N ILE A 397 -111.04 1.47 17.22
CA ILE A 397 -111.53 0.17 16.73
C ILE A 397 -112.48 -0.49 17.75
N ILE A 398 -112.15 -0.42 19.05
CA ILE A 398 -113.03 -0.94 20.12
C ILE A 398 -114.36 -0.15 20.16
N LYS A 399 -114.32 1.18 20.09
CA LYS A 399 -115.54 2.02 20.02
C LYS A 399 -116.39 1.72 18.78
N VAL A 400 -115.77 1.53 17.62
CA VAL A 400 -116.48 1.17 16.37
C VAL A 400 -117.12 -0.21 16.50
N LYS A 401 -116.41 -1.22 17.03
CA LYS A 401 -116.99 -2.55 17.30
C LYS A 401 -118.17 -2.49 18.29
N TRP A 402 -118.07 -1.66 19.33
CA TRP A 402 -119.17 -1.44 20.27
C TRP A 402 -120.39 -0.79 19.60
N ALA A 403 -120.17 0.28 18.81
CA ALA A 403 -121.24 0.95 18.07
C ALA A 403 -121.89 0.03 17.01
N GLN A 404 -121.09 -0.79 16.33
CA GLN A 404 -121.57 -1.79 15.36
C GLN A 404 -122.41 -2.88 16.05
N ASN A 405 -121.96 -3.39 17.20
CA ASN A 405 -122.74 -4.34 17.99
C ASN A 405 -124.05 -3.72 18.50
N LYS A 406 -124.03 -2.47 18.97
CA LYS A 406 -125.24 -1.77 19.39
C LYS A 406 -126.20 -1.58 18.21
N LEU A 407 -125.73 -1.09 17.07
CA LEU A 407 -126.54 -0.94 15.86
C LEU A 407 -127.15 -2.27 15.40
N LYS A 408 -126.41 -3.38 15.54
CA LYS A 408 -126.95 -4.72 15.27
C LYS A 408 -128.09 -5.06 16.23
N THR A 409 -127.95 -4.83 17.54
CA THR A 409 -129.05 -5.09 18.49
C THR A 409 -130.28 -4.21 18.22
N GLU A 410 -130.10 -2.93 17.85
CA GLU A 410 -131.23 -2.05 17.47
C GLU A 410 -131.86 -2.47 16.13
N PHE A 411 -131.09 -3.05 15.21
CA PHE A 411 -131.62 -3.60 13.96
C PHE A 411 -132.43 -4.88 14.21
N ASP A 412 -131.96 -5.77 15.08
CA ASP A 412 -132.65 -7.02 15.42
C ASP A 412 -133.95 -6.75 16.21
N THR A 413 -133.97 -5.76 17.13
CA THR A 413 -135.22 -5.32 17.79
C THR A 413 -136.18 -4.61 16.83
N HIS A 414 -135.67 -3.74 15.95
CA HIS A 414 -136.50 -3.10 14.93
C HIS A 414 -137.11 -4.13 13.97
N LYS A 415 -136.35 -5.17 13.58
CA LYS A 415 -136.84 -6.30 12.79
C LYS A 415 -137.98 -7.03 13.52
N GLU A 416 -137.81 -7.34 14.80
CA GLU A 416 -138.86 -7.98 15.60
C GLU A 416 -140.12 -7.12 15.69
N THR A 417 -140.00 -5.81 15.97
CA THR A 417 -141.16 -4.90 16.01
C THR A 417 -141.83 -4.75 14.64
N LYS A 418 -141.07 -4.77 13.54
CA LYS A 418 -141.61 -4.74 12.17
C LYS A 418 -142.38 -6.02 11.84
N ASP A 419 -141.91 -7.17 12.30
CA ASP A 419 -142.59 -8.45 12.07
C ASP A 419 -143.86 -8.58 12.94
N ARG A 420 -143.83 -8.11 14.21
CA ARG A 420 -145.04 -7.93 15.03
C ARG A 420 -146.04 -6.94 14.38
N LEU A 421 -145.56 -5.84 13.78
CA LEU A 421 -146.42 -4.87 13.09
C LEU A 421 -147.15 -5.52 11.89
N LYS A 422 -146.46 -6.33 11.08
CA LYS A 422 -147.10 -7.11 10.00
C LYS A 422 -148.24 -8.00 10.54
N GLU A 423 -147.99 -8.71 11.63
CA GLU A 423 -148.98 -9.58 12.28
C GLU A 423 -150.23 -8.80 12.72
N THR A 424 -150.04 -7.64 13.37
CA THR A 424 -151.17 -6.76 13.74
C THR A 424 -151.89 -6.18 12.52
N SER A 425 -151.17 -5.90 11.43
CA SER A 425 -151.77 -5.39 10.19
C SER A 425 -152.59 -6.44 9.44
N ILE A 426 -152.21 -7.72 9.53
CA ILE A 426 -153.01 -8.85 9.00
C ILE A 426 -154.32 -8.98 9.80
N LYS A 427 -154.24 -8.92 11.14
CA LYS A 427 -155.42 -8.94 12.02
C LYS A 427 -156.34 -7.74 11.77
N LEU A 428 -155.78 -6.55 11.50
CA LEU A 428 -156.54 -5.36 11.11
C LEU A 428 -157.22 -5.51 9.74
N ALA A 429 -156.59 -6.21 8.78
CA ALA A 429 -157.19 -6.48 7.47
C ALA A 429 -158.40 -7.43 7.59
N GLN A 430 -158.28 -8.49 8.40
CA GLN A 430 -159.38 -9.43 8.68
C GLN A 430 -160.58 -8.70 9.32
N ALA A 431 -160.35 -7.89 10.36
CA ALA A 431 -161.40 -7.10 11.00
C ALA A 431 -162.03 -6.03 10.08
N LYS A 432 -161.32 -5.58 9.02
CA LYS A 432 -161.89 -4.71 7.99
C LYS A 432 -162.79 -5.48 7.02
N GLU A 433 -162.37 -6.66 6.59
CA GLU A 433 -163.16 -7.53 5.70
C GLU A 433 -164.49 -7.95 6.35
N GLU A 434 -164.46 -8.29 7.64
CA GLU A 434 -165.65 -8.50 8.47
C GLU A 434 -166.57 -7.25 8.48
N ALA A 435 -166.00 -6.07 8.66
CA ALA A 435 -166.76 -4.80 8.68
C ALA A 435 -167.31 -4.38 7.31
N ASP A 436 -166.63 -4.71 6.21
CA ASP A 436 -167.13 -4.47 4.85
C ASP A 436 -168.24 -5.45 4.46
N GLN A 437 -168.18 -6.71 4.93
CA GLN A 437 -169.29 -7.65 4.77
C GLN A 437 -170.55 -7.17 5.50
N ILE A 438 -170.41 -6.60 6.70
CA ILE A 438 -171.52 -5.96 7.43
C ILE A 438 -172.06 -4.75 6.64
N ARG A 439 -171.20 -3.88 6.11
CA ARG A 439 -171.63 -2.72 5.29
C ARG A 439 -172.44 -3.15 4.07
N LYS A 440 -172.03 -4.22 3.38
CA LYS A 440 -172.73 -4.76 2.21
C LYS A 440 -174.16 -5.18 2.54
N ASN A 441 -174.33 -5.95 3.62
CA ASN A 441 -175.64 -6.40 4.09
C ASN A 441 -176.58 -5.23 4.45
N CYS A 442 -176.04 -4.10 4.93
CA CYS A 442 -176.84 -2.89 5.18
C CYS A 442 -177.23 -2.14 3.89
N GLN A 443 -176.45 -2.24 2.82
CA GLN A 443 -176.63 -1.44 1.61
C GLN A 443 -177.76 -1.97 0.71
N GLU A 444 -177.93 -3.30 0.64
CA GLU A 444 -179.05 -3.94 -0.08
C GLU A 444 -180.43 -3.58 0.50
N MET A 445 -180.50 -3.27 1.80
CA MET A 445 -181.72 -2.89 2.51
C MET A 445 -182.13 -1.40 2.32
N ILE A 446 -181.26 -0.57 1.73
CA ILE A 446 -181.57 0.85 1.46
C ILE A 446 -182.19 1.03 0.07
N ILE A 447 -181.77 0.22 -0.91
CA ILE A 447 -182.20 0.33 -2.31
C ILE A 447 -183.70 0.06 -2.46
N THR A 448 -184.27 -0.82 -1.64
CA THR A 448 -185.70 -1.17 -1.63
C THR A 448 -186.62 -0.10 -1.02
N TYR A 449 -186.10 1.07 -0.62
CA TYR A 449 -186.87 2.11 0.07
C TYR A 449 -186.87 3.49 -0.62
N GLN A 450 -186.28 3.62 -1.82
CA GLN A 450 -186.00 4.94 -2.45
C GLN A 450 -186.63 5.16 -3.84
N GLU A 451 -187.70 4.43 -4.19
CA GLU A 451 -188.38 4.51 -5.50
C GLU A 451 -189.75 5.21 -5.48
N SER A 452 -189.98 6.24 -4.64
CA SER A 452 -191.28 6.95 -4.61
C SER A 452 -191.21 8.48 -4.31
N GLU A 453 -191.68 9.27 -5.28
CA GLU A 453 -192.13 10.69 -5.23
C GLU A 453 -191.07 11.84 -5.39
N GLU A 454 -191.55 13.05 -5.73
CA GLU A 454 -190.91 13.95 -6.73
C GLU A 454 -191.07 15.48 -6.47
N ASN A 455 -190.10 16.33 -6.91
CA ASN A 455 -190.20 17.71 -7.54
C ASN A 455 -191.12 18.87 -6.97
N LYS A 456 -191.07 20.18 -7.35
CA LYS A 456 -190.08 21.21 -7.85
C LYS A 456 -190.72 22.64 -7.95
N CYS A 457 -190.08 23.62 -8.62
CA CYS A 457 -190.52 24.99 -9.08
C CYS A 457 -190.46 26.19 -8.07
N ASN A 458 -190.64 27.49 -8.44
CA ASN A 458 -190.12 28.46 -9.48
C ASN A 458 -190.88 29.84 -9.24
N GLU A 459 -190.73 31.03 -9.87
CA GLU A 459 -189.96 31.70 -10.97
C GLU A 459 -189.90 33.24 -10.62
N LEU A 460 -188.93 34.11 -11.01
CA LEU A 460 -188.80 34.98 -12.22
C LEU A 460 -190.14 35.50 -12.86
N ASP A 461 -190.31 36.72 -13.42
CA ASP A 461 -189.44 37.89 -13.71
C ASP A 461 -190.28 39.19 -13.97
N THR A 462 -189.75 40.42 -13.75
CA THR A 462 -190.22 41.76 -14.26
C THR A 462 -189.57 42.93 -13.48
N LYS A 463 -188.46 43.59 -13.84
CA LYS A 463 -187.63 43.69 -15.06
C LYS A 463 -188.09 44.64 -16.19
N LEU A 464 -188.80 45.73 -15.88
CA LEU A 464 -189.01 46.83 -16.85
C LEU A 464 -188.86 48.26 -16.28
N ARG A 465 -187.88 48.43 -15.37
CA ARG A 465 -187.34 49.75 -14.95
C ARG A 465 -185.82 49.88 -15.18
N ILE A 466 -185.18 48.82 -15.70
CA ILE A 466 -183.71 48.71 -15.87
C ILE A 466 -183.27 49.17 -17.27
N THR A 467 -184.16 49.10 -18.26
CA THR A 467 -183.90 49.23 -19.71
C THR A 467 -183.53 50.64 -20.22
N LYS A 468 -183.10 51.56 -19.34
CA LYS A 468 -182.59 52.89 -19.73
C LYS A 468 -181.15 53.17 -19.27
N GLY A 469 -180.74 52.72 -18.07
CA GLY A 469 -179.35 52.90 -17.61
C GLY A 469 -178.35 51.97 -18.29
N GLU A 470 -178.81 50.81 -18.75
CA GLU A 470 -177.95 49.77 -19.33
C GLU A 470 -177.31 50.17 -20.67
N LEU A 471 -177.95 51.10 -21.41
CA LEU A 471 -177.49 51.53 -22.73
C LEU A 471 -176.34 52.56 -22.66
N GLU A 472 -176.33 53.40 -21.62
CA GLU A 472 -175.26 54.36 -21.36
C GLU A 472 -173.99 53.61 -20.89
N ARG A 473 -174.16 52.56 -20.06
CA ARG A 473 -173.08 51.67 -19.63
C ARG A 473 -172.33 51.00 -20.80
N GLN A 474 -173.06 50.46 -21.79
CA GLN A 474 -172.45 49.79 -22.96
C GLN A 474 -171.62 50.70 -23.87
N MET A 475 -171.87 52.02 -23.87
CA MET A 475 -171.07 52.97 -24.67
C MET A 475 -169.73 53.31 -24.01
N GLN A 476 -169.69 53.42 -22.67
CA GLN A 476 -168.44 53.57 -21.94
C GLN A 476 -167.58 52.30 -22.06
N GLU A 477 -168.17 51.12 -21.81
CA GLU A 477 -167.44 49.83 -21.83
C GLU A 477 -166.77 49.54 -23.18
N LYS A 478 -167.38 49.94 -24.31
CA LYS A 478 -166.76 49.83 -25.64
C LYS A 478 -165.57 50.76 -25.85
N THR A 479 -165.54 51.91 -25.17
CA THR A 479 -164.43 52.86 -25.22
C THR A 479 -163.26 52.31 -24.40
N ASP A 480 -163.54 51.93 -23.15
CA ASP A 480 -162.58 51.33 -22.22
C ASP A 480 -161.93 50.06 -22.79
N HIS A 481 -162.72 49.20 -23.46
CA HIS A 481 -162.18 48.00 -24.13
C HIS A 481 -161.21 48.35 -25.27
N LEU A 482 -161.47 49.42 -26.03
CA LEU A 482 -160.63 49.81 -27.16
C LEU A 482 -159.30 50.40 -26.66
N GLU A 483 -159.31 51.16 -25.56
CA GLU A 483 -158.10 51.62 -24.88
C GLU A 483 -157.28 50.46 -24.29
N VAL A 484 -157.93 49.50 -23.62
CA VAL A 484 -157.26 48.28 -23.11
C VAL A 484 -156.65 47.43 -24.23
N HIS A 485 -157.32 47.35 -25.39
CA HIS A 485 -156.73 46.68 -26.57
C HIS A 485 -155.52 47.43 -27.12
N GLN A 486 -155.55 48.77 -27.20
CA GLN A 486 -154.39 49.55 -27.62
C GLN A 486 -153.23 49.47 -26.62
N ALA A 487 -153.51 49.44 -25.32
CA ALA A 487 -152.51 49.24 -24.27
C ALA A 487 -151.82 47.87 -24.44
N LYS A 488 -152.59 46.79 -24.57
CA LYS A 488 -152.05 45.42 -24.78
C LYS A 488 -151.26 45.28 -26.08
N ILE A 489 -151.61 46.01 -27.14
CA ILE A 489 -150.80 46.04 -28.37
C ILE A 489 -149.45 46.70 -28.11
N LYS A 490 -149.41 47.83 -27.40
CA LYS A 490 -148.15 48.49 -27.00
C LYS A 490 -147.30 47.61 -26.09
N GLU A 491 -147.88 47.00 -25.06
CA GLU A 491 -147.19 46.04 -24.17
C GLU A 491 -146.56 44.88 -24.96
N LEU A 492 -147.31 44.34 -25.93
CA LEU A 492 -146.86 43.22 -26.77
C LEU A 492 -145.75 43.64 -27.74
N ASP A 493 -145.80 44.86 -28.28
CA ASP A 493 -144.75 45.40 -29.17
C ASP A 493 -143.49 45.84 -28.39
N ASP A 494 -143.62 46.37 -27.17
CA ASP A 494 -142.47 46.59 -26.28
C ASP A 494 -141.87 45.27 -25.78
N LEU A 495 -142.67 44.22 -25.59
CA LEU A 495 -142.18 42.88 -25.27
C LEU A 495 -141.46 42.23 -26.48
N LYS A 496 -141.94 42.44 -27.71
CA LYS A 496 -141.18 42.06 -28.93
C LYS A 496 -139.86 42.82 -29.00
N ARG A 497 -139.88 44.13 -28.77
CA ARG A 497 -138.71 45.02 -28.86
C ARG A 497 -137.63 44.60 -27.86
N THR A 498 -137.99 44.45 -26.59
CA THR A 498 -137.07 43.97 -25.54
C THR A 498 -136.58 42.54 -25.78
N PHE A 499 -137.41 41.66 -26.38
CA PHE A 499 -136.97 40.33 -26.82
C PHE A 499 -135.96 40.40 -27.98
N THR A 500 -136.14 41.30 -28.95
CA THR A 500 -135.15 41.50 -30.03
C THR A 500 -133.85 42.11 -29.52
N GLU A 501 -133.93 43.12 -28.66
CA GLU A 501 -132.78 43.74 -27.99
C GLU A 501 -131.97 42.67 -27.23
N GLY A 502 -132.62 41.87 -26.38
CA GLY A 502 -131.98 40.76 -25.65
C GLY A 502 -131.44 39.64 -26.55
N MET A 503 -132.02 39.40 -27.72
CA MET A 503 -131.49 38.44 -28.70
C MET A 503 -130.22 38.95 -29.39
N ASP A 504 -130.10 40.25 -29.65
CA ASP A 504 -128.88 40.85 -30.21
C ASP A 504 -127.77 41.04 -29.15
N GLU A 505 -128.12 41.32 -27.90
CA GLU A 505 -127.20 41.20 -26.77
C GLU A 505 -126.67 39.76 -26.64
N LEU A 506 -127.54 38.74 -26.74
CA LEU A 506 -127.13 37.34 -26.68
C LEU A 506 -126.23 36.95 -27.87
N ARG A 507 -126.49 37.48 -29.08
CA ARG A 507 -125.60 37.30 -30.25
C ARG A 507 -124.24 37.96 -30.07
N THR A 508 -124.19 39.19 -29.57
CA THR A 508 -122.93 39.93 -29.36
C THR A 508 -122.11 39.32 -28.23
N LEU A 509 -122.73 38.94 -27.11
CA LEU A 509 -122.08 38.18 -26.03
C LEU A 509 -121.54 36.82 -26.52
N ARG A 510 -122.35 36.04 -27.26
CA ARG A 510 -121.91 34.76 -27.86
C ARG A 510 -120.74 34.95 -28.84
N THR A 511 -120.68 36.07 -29.54
CA THR A 511 -119.56 36.40 -30.44
C THR A 511 -118.32 36.78 -29.66
N LYS A 512 -118.46 37.60 -28.61
CA LYS A 512 -117.38 37.98 -27.69
C LYS A 512 -116.77 36.77 -26.98
N VAL A 513 -117.59 35.81 -26.53
CA VAL A 513 -117.11 34.54 -25.96
C VAL A 513 -116.25 33.79 -26.98
N LYS A 514 -116.71 33.60 -28.23
CA LYS A 514 -115.91 32.95 -29.29
C LYS A 514 -114.57 33.65 -29.57
N CYS A 515 -114.53 34.98 -29.56
CA CYS A 515 -113.28 35.72 -29.73
C CYS A 515 -112.31 35.46 -28.57
N LEU A 516 -112.81 35.53 -27.33
CA LEU A 516 -112.01 35.26 -26.12
C LEU A 516 -111.54 33.80 -26.04
N GLU A 517 -112.36 32.84 -26.48
CA GLU A 517 -111.96 31.42 -26.61
C GLU A 517 -110.84 31.24 -27.64
N ALA A 518 -110.92 31.91 -28.79
CA ALA A 518 -109.90 31.88 -29.83
C ALA A 518 -108.61 32.63 -29.45
N GLU A 519 -108.68 33.60 -28.53
CA GLU A 519 -107.52 34.26 -27.92
C GLU A 519 -106.90 33.37 -26.84
N ARG A 520 -107.71 32.75 -25.98
CA ARG A 520 -107.24 31.75 -24.99
C ARG A 520 -106.48 30.63 -25.68
N LEU A 521 -107.03 30.04 -26.75
CA LEU A 521 -106.38 28.97 -27.50
C LEU A 521 -105.02 29.41 -28.08
N ARG A 522 -104.93 30.61 -28.68
CA ARG A 522 -103.68 31.14 -29.22
C ARG A 522 -102.62 31.36 -28.14
N THR A 523 -103.01 31.93 -26.99
CA THR A 523 -102.08 32.08 -25.85
C THR A 523 -101.69 30.75 -25.21
N GLU A 524 -102.56 29.73 -25.27
CA GLU A 524 -102.31 28.38 -24.80
C GLU A 524 -101.30 27.65 -25.71
N ASP A 525 -101.43 27.79 -27.04
CA ASP A 525 -100.46 27.34 -28.04
C ASP A 525 -99.09 28.03 -27.89
N GLU A 526 -99.07 29.34 -27.66
CA GLU A 526 -97.84 30.11 -27.43
C GLU A 526 -97.15 29.67 -26.13
N LEU A 527 -97.90 29.52 -25.04
CA LEU A 527 -97.37 28.95 -23.79
C LEU A 527 -96.85 27.52 -23.97
N SER A 528 -97.44 26.71 -24.85
CA SER A 528 -96.91 25.38 -25.20
C SER A 528 -95.56 25.48 -25.90
N LYS A 529 -95.44 26.35 -26.92
CA LYS A 529 -94.17 26.60 -27.63
C LYS A 529 -93.07 27.12 -26.70
N TYR A 530 -93.38 28.03 -25.79
CA TYR A 530 -92.43 28.51 -24.78
C TYR A 530 -92.00 27.39 -23.80
N LYS A 531 -92.92 26.52 -23.36
CA LYS A 531 -92.58 25.34 -22.54
C LYS A 531 -91.66 24.37 -23.29
N GLU A 532 -91.90 24.12 -24.58
CA GLU A 532 -91.00 23.31 -25.40
C GLU A 532 -89.59 23.91 -25.50
N ILE A 533 -89.48 25.21 -25.78
CA ILE A 533 -88.19 25.91 -25.87
C ILE A 533 -87.44 25.83 -24.53
N ILE A 534 -88.11 26.11 -23.42
CA ILE A 534 -87.54 25.99 -22.07
C ILE A 534 -87.07 24.55 -21.78
N ASN A 535 -87.83 23.53 -22.21
CA ASN A 535 -87.44 22.13 -22.00
C ASN A 535 -86.24 21.72 -22.89
N ARG A 536 -86.18 22.18 -24.15
CA ARG A 536 -85.00 21.99 -25.03
C ARG A 536 -83.77 22.66 -24.41
N GLN A 537 -83.89 23.91 -23.97
CA GLN A 537 -82.82 24.66 -23.31
C GLN A 537 -82.35 24.00 -22.00
N LYS A 538 -83.25 23.44 -21.18
CA LYS A 538 -82.87 22.67 -19.98
C LYS A 538 -82.04 21.43 -20.32
N ILE A 539 -82.41 20.69 -21.36
CA ILE A 539 -81.65 19.51 -21.82
C ILE A 539 -80.29 19.95 -22.37
N GLU A 540 -80.23 21.05 -23.13
CA GLU A 540 -78.98 21.59 -23.66
C GLU A 540 -78.04 22.09 -22.55
N ILE A 541 -78.56 22.82 -21.55
CA ILE A 541 -77.80 23.24 -20.36
C ILE A 541 -77.28 22.02 -19.59
N GLN A 542 -78.09 20.98 -19.41
CA GLN A 542 -77.65 19.75 -18.75
C GLN A 542 -76.52 19.06 -19.54
N ASN A 543 -76.67 18.92 -20.86
CA ASN A 543 -75.64 18.36 -21.74
C ASN A 543 -74.35 19.19 -21.72
N LEU A 544 -74.43 20.51 -21.62
CA LEU A 544 -73.26 21.39 -21.50
C LEU A 544 -72.58 21.24 -20.13
N LEU A 545 -73.34 21.17 -19.04
CA LEU A 545 -72.81 20.91 -17.69
C LEU A 545 -72.11 19.55 -17.60
N ASP A 546 -72.68 18.50 -18.19
CA ASP A 546 -72.06 17.17 -18.19
C ASP A 546 -70.83 17.11 -19.10
N ARG A 547 -70.79 17.86 -20.21
CA ARG A 547 -69.57 18.06 -21.00
C ARG A 547 -68.49 18.82 -20.24
N VAL A 548 -68.83 19.82 -19.43
CA VAL A 548 -67.87 20.55 -18.58
C VAL A 548 -67.24 19.59 -17.55
N LYS A 549 -68.04 18.77 -16.85
CA LYS A 549 -67.52 17.75 -15.92
C LYS A 549 -66.54 16.78 -16.57
N ILE A 550 -66.80 16.37 -17.82
CA ILE A 550 -65.89 15.49 -18.58
C ILE A 550 -64.57 16.22 -18.88
N VAL A 551 -64.60 17.50 -19.25
CA VAL A 551 -63.39 18.31 -19.46
C VAL A 551 -62.61 18.51 -18.15
N GLU A 552 -63.29 18.79 -17.04
CA GLU A 552 -62.68 18.90 -15.71
C GLU A 552 -61.99 17.59 -15.31
N GLN A 553 -62.65 16.45 -15.48
CA GLN A 553 -62.07 15.13 -15.20
C GLN A 553 -60.86 14.79 -16.09
N LEU A 554 -60.90 15.16 -17.38
CA LEU A 554 -59.77 14.99 -18.30
C LEU A 554 -58.61 15.93 -17.93
N GLN A 555 -58.89 17.15 -17.46
CA GLN A 555 -57.88 18.10 -17.01
C GLN A 555 -57.21 17.66 -15.70
N GLU A 556 -57.95 17.09 -14.76
CA GLU A 556 -57.37 16.45 -13.58
C GLU A 556 -56.51 15.22 -13.93
N GLN A 557 -56.92 14.43 -14.92
CA GLN A 557 -56.13 13.28 -15.41
C GLN A 557 -54.84 13.76 -16.09
N HIS A 558 -54.91 14.83 -16.88
CA HIS A 558 -53.74 15.47 -17.50
C HIS A 558 -52.75 15.96 -16.44
N GLN A 559 -53.22 16.71 -15.43
CA GLN A 559 -52.35 17.20 -14.35
C GLN A 559 -51.70 16.06 -13.54
N ARG A 560 -52.43 14.96 -13.31
CA ARG A 560 -51.86 13.75 -12.67
C ARG A 560 -50.79 13.09 -13.53
N ALA A 561 -51.03 12.95 -14.84
CA ALA A 561 -50.04 12.42 -15.77
C ALA A 561 -48.81 13.34 -15.91
N GLU A 562 -48.98 14.67 -15.90
CA GLU A 562 -47.88 15.63 -15.88
C GLU A 562 -47.03 15.53 -14.61
N GLN A 563 -47.65 15.35 -13.45
CA GLN A 563 -46.95 15.11 -12.18
C GLN A 563 -46.22 13.77 -12.18
N GLU A 564 -46.83 12.70 -12.69
CA GLU A 564 -46.18 11.39 -12.82
C GLU A 564 -44.98 11.43 -13.79
N ILE A 565 -45.12 12.11 -14.94
CA ILE A 565 -44.02 12.37 -15.88
C ILE A 565 -42.93 13.26 -15.25
N GLY A 566 -43.30 14.19 -14.36
CA GLY A 566 -42.35 14.98 -13.56
C GLY A 566 -41.52 14.09 -12.63
N ASN A 567 -42.19 13.30 -11.79
CA ASN A 567 -41.56 12.37 -10.85
C ASN A 567 -40.63 11.37 -11.57
N LEU A 568 -41.07 10.81 -12.70
CA LEU A 568 -40.28 9.88 -13.51
C LEU A 568 -39.06 10.54 -14.17
N LYS A 569 -39.13 11.83 -14.51
CA LYS A 569 -37.95 12.59 -14.97
C LYS A 569 -36.96 12.82 -13.83
N GLU A 570 -37.43 13.22 -12.65
CA GLU A 570 -36.57 13.39 -11.48
C GLU A 570 -35.88 12.06 -11.07
N GLU A 571 -36.61 10.94 -11.16
CA GLU A 571 -36.02 9.60 -10.96
C GLU A 571 -34.96 9.28 -12.02
N VAL A 572 -35.27 9.47 -13.32
CA VAL A 572 -34.31 9.26 -14.42
C VAL A 572 -33.07 10.14 -14.28
N ASP A 573 -33.21 11.42 -13.92
CA ASP A 573 -32.08 12.34 -13.72
C ASP A 573 -31.23 11.93 -12.50
N SER A 574 -31.86 11.44 -11.42
CA SER A 574 -31.14 10.88 -10.27
C SER A 574 -30.38 9.59 -10.61
N LEU A 575 -30.95 8.73 -11.45
CA LEU A 575 -30.29 7.53 -11.96
C LEU A 575 -29.13 7.89 -12.91
N ASN A 576 -29.32 8.89 -13.77
CA ASN A 576 -28.25 9.41 -14.63
C ASN A 576 -27.09 10.00 -13.82
N SER A 577 -27.36 10.71 -12.72
CA SER A 577 -26.27 11.21 -11.85
C SER A 577 -25.53 10.06 -11.16
N LEU A 578 -26.25 9.06 -10.65
CA LEU A 578 -25.66 7.86 -10.05
C LEU A 578 -24.81 7.06 -11.06
N ILE A 579 -25.29 6.88 -12.30
CA ILE A 579 -24.54 6.25 -13.40
C ILE A 579 -23.26 7.04 -13.69
N THR A 580 -23.35 8.37 -13.72
CA THR A 580 -22.20 9.26 -13.98
C THR A 580 -21.14 9.16 -12.88
N ASP A 581 -21.54 9.03 -11.61
CA ASP A 581 -20.59 8.85 -10.50
C ASP A 581 -19.99 7.43 -10.45
N LEU A 582 -20.79 6.39 -10.71
CA LEU A 582 -20.29 5.02 -10.87
C LEU A 582 -19.29 4.89 -12.04
N GLN A 583 -19.48 5.65 -13.13
CA GLN A 583 -18.52 5.71 -14.23
C GLN A 583 -17.18 6.32 -13.78
N LYS A 584 -17.19 7.43 -13.01
CA LYS A 584 -15.98 8.04 -12.43
C LYS A 584 -15.24 7.06 -11.51
N ASP A 585 -15.97 6.29 -10.69
CA ASP A 585 -15.37 5.28 -9.80
C ASP A 585 -14.74 4.11 -10.57
N ILE A 586 -15.34 3.70 -11.70
CA ILE A 586 -14.78 2.69 -12.61
C ILE A 586 -13.53 3.21 -13.34
N GLU A 587 -13.52 4.48 -13.77
CA GLU A 587 -12.31 5.10 -14.34
C GLU A 587 -11.21 5.28 -13.28
N GLY A 588 -11.60 5.70 -12.08
CA GLY A 588 -10.71 5.82 -10.93
C GLY A 588 -10.15 4.48 -10.44
N SER A 589 -10.87 3.37 -10.60
CA SER A 589 -10.37 2.03 -10.30
C SER A 589 -9.43 1.52 -11.39
N ARG A 590 -9.80 1.64 -12.67
CA ARG A 590 -8.93 1.33 -13.83
C ARG A 590 -7.61 2.10 -13.81
N LYS A 591 -7.62 3.37 -13.39
CA LYS A 591 -6.39 4.15 -13.25
C LYS A 591 -5.48 3.58 -12.15
N ARG A 592 -6.02 3.26 -10.97
CA ARG A 592 -5.27 2.62 -9.88
C ARG A 592 -4.78 1.23 -10.25
N GLU A 593 -5.56 0.47 -11.01
CA GLU A 593 -5.18 -0.83 -11.57
C GLU A 593 -4.00 -0.69 -12.55
N SER A 594 -4.05 0.29 -13.46
CA SER A 594 -2.94 0.62 -14.38
C SER A 594 -1.68 1.06 -13.64
N GLU A 595 -1.80 1.87 -12.59
CA GLU A 595 -0.68 2.25 -11.71
C GLU A 595 -0.09 1.03 -10.99
N LEU A 596 -0.92 0.13 -10.45
CA LEU A 596 -0.50 -1.14 -9.83
C LEU A 596 0.17 -2.09 -10.82
N LEU A 597 -0.32 -2.18 -12.05
CA LEU A 597 0.33 -2.92 -13.15
C LEU A 597 1.70 -2.32 -13.48
N GLY A 598 1.81 -1.00 -13.59
CA GLY A 598 3.09 -0.32 -13.81
C GLY A 598 4.09 -0.46 -12.64
N PHE A 599 3.62 -0.59 -11.40
CA PHE A 599 4.46 -0.99 -10.26
C PHE A 599 4.88 -2.45 -10.36
N THR A 600 3.96 -3.36 -10.73
CA THR A 600 4.22 -4.79 -10.88
C THR A 600 5.22 -5.08 -12.00
N GLU A 601 5.11 -4.38 -13.13
CA GLU A 601 6.07 -4.43 -14.24
C GLU A 601 7.46 -3.99 -13.80
N LYS A 602 7.59 -2.82 -13.15
CA LYS A 602 8.88 -2.31 -12.64
C LYS A 602 9.50 -3.24 -11.59
N LEU A 603 8.69 -3.86 -10.74
CA LEU A 603 9.14 -4.78 -9.70
C LEU A 603 9.57 -6.11 -10.32
N SER A 604 8.81 -6.65 -11.28
CA SER A 604 9.17 -7.86 -12.04
C SER A 604 10.43 -7.66 -12.88
N SER A 605 10.55 -6.52 -13.57
CA SER A 605 11.75 -6.11 -14.32
C SER A 605 13.00 -6.04 -13.43
N LYS A 606 12.91 -5.39 -12.26
CA LYS A 606 13.99 -5.41 -11.26
C LYS A 606 14.29 -6.81 -10.73
N ASN A 607 13.28 -7.65 -10.52
CA ASN A 607 13.49 -9.02 -10.03
C ASN A 607 14.22 -9.88 -11.08
N ALA A 608 13.87 -9.72 -12.37
CA ALA A 608 14.58 -10.36 -13.48
C ALA A 608 16.02 -9.85 -13.65
N GLN A 609 16.26 -8.54 -13.45
CA GLN A 609 17.61 -7.97 -13.41
C GLN A 609 18.43 -8.56 -12.25
N ILE A 610 17.88 -8.55 -11.02
CA ILE A 610 18.56 -9.10 -9.84
C ILE A 610 18.84 -10.61 -10.01
N GLN A 611 17.93 -11.37 -10.66
CA GLN A 611 18.19 -12.76 -11.00
C GLN A 611 19.31 -12.93 -12.04
N SER A 612 19.40 -12.08 -13.07
CA SER A 612 20.49 -12.17 -14.05
C SER A 612 21.85 -11.77 -13.45
N GLU A 613 21.88 -10.75 -12.59
CA GLU A 613 23.04 -10.37 -11.79
C GLU A 613 23.47 -11.50 -10.83
N THR A 614 22.51 -12.10 -10.12
CA THR A 614 22.75 -13.24 -9.21
C THR A 614 23.32 -14.45 -9.96
N ASN A 615 22.73 -14.81 -11.12
CA ASN A 615 23.22 -15.90 -11.96
C ASN A 615 24.63 -15.61 -12.51
N THR A 616 24.92 -14.35 -12.86
CA THR A 616 26.25 -13.92 -13.33
C THR A 616 27.29 -14.01 -12.23
N LEU A 617 26.95 -13.59 -11.00
CA LEU A 617 27.80 -13.71 -9.82
C LEU A 617 28.01 -15.17 -9.42
N GLN A 618 26.97 -16.02 -9.51
CA GLN A 618 27.09 -17.45 -9.26
C GLN A 618 28.06 -18.12 -10.26
N MET A 619 27.94 -17.82 -11.57
CA MET A 619 28.89 -18.31 -12.57
C MET A 619 30.34 -17.87 -12.29
N GLN A 620 30.54 -16.66 -11.76
CA GLN A 620 31.88 -16.19 -11.36
C GLN A 620 32.39 -16.94 -10.12
N LEU A 621 31.53 -17.16 -9.12
CA LEU A 621 31.84 -17.93 -7.91
C LEU A 621 32.18 -19.40 -8.24
N ASP A 622 31.39 -20.05 -9.10
CA ASP A 622 31.61 -21.43 -9.53
C ASP A 622 32.95 -21.58 -10.27
N LYS A 623 33.27 -20.61 -11.15
CA LYS A 623 34.56 -20.55 -11.85
C LYS A 623 35.73 -20.34 -10.89
N LEU A 624 35.59 -19.44 -9.92
CA LEU A 624 36.62 -19.20 -8.90
C LEU A 624 36.82 -20.45 -8.03
N SER A 625 35.74 -21.08 -7.55
CA SER A 625 35.78 -22.33 -6.78
C SER A 625 36.41 -23.49 -7.58
N TYR A 626 36.20 -23.55 -8.90
CA TYR A 626 36.90 -24.52 -9.74
C TYR A 626 38.40 -24.26 -9.74
N SER A 627 38.83 -23.02 -9.99
CA SER A 627 40.27 -22.67 -9.96
C SER A 627 40.90 -22.82 -8.57
N GLU A 628 40.15 -22.60 -7.50
CA GLU A 628 40.58 -22.85 -6.12
C GLU A 628 40.87 -24.34 -5.89
N ARG A 629 39.93 -25.22 -6.28
CA ARG A 629 40.11 -26.68 -6.18
C ARG A 629 41.24 -27.20 -7.06
N GLU A 630 41.42 -26.64 -8.24
CA GLU A 630 42.53 -26.98 -9.13
C GLU A 630 43.88 -26.55 -8.54
N LEU A 631 43.97 -25.34 -7.98
CA LEU A 631 45.16 -24.86 -7.27
C LEU A 631 45.44 -25.66 -6.00
N GLN A 632 44.42 -26.02 -5.21
CA GLN A 632 44.55 -26.89 -4.02
C GLN A 632 45.08 -28.29 -4.41
N SER A 633 44.57 -28.86 -5.50
CA SER A 633 45.06 -30.14 -6.04
C SER A 633 46.52 -30.07 -6.47
N GLN A 634 46.93 -28.99 -7.16
CA GLN A 634 48.33 -28.74 -7.51
C GLN A 634 49.21 -28.55 -6.26
N LEU A 635 48.71 -27.85 -5.23
CA LEU A 635 49.43 -27.62 -3.97
C LEU A 635 49.67 -28.93 -3.22
N GLU A 636 48.64 -29.78 -3.08
CA GLU A 636 48.79 -31.09 -2.45
C GLU A 636 49.68 -32.03 -3.28
N HIS A 637 49.63 -31.99 -4.62
CA HIS A 637 50.58 -32.75 -5.45
C HIS A 637 52.03 -32.28 -5.27
N LEU A 638 52.28 -30.97 -5.23
CA LEU A 638 53.61 -30.42 -4.97
C LEU A 638 54.12 -30.77 -3.57
N LYS A 639 53.21 -30.79 -2.58
CA LYS A 639 53.49 -31.15 -1.19
C LYS A 639 53.83 -32.65 -1.05
N HIS A 640 53.11 -33.55 -1.72
CA HIS A 640 53.45 -34.98 -1.79
C HIS A 640 54.80 -35.20 -2.50
N ALA A 641 55.04 -34.50 -3.61
CA ALA A 641 56.32 -34.57 -4.32
C ALA A 641 57.50 -34.02 -3.47
N ASN A 642 57.25 -33.02 -2.63
CA ASN A 642 58.25 -32.51 -1.69
C ASN A 642 58.52 -33.51 -0.55
N THR A 643 57.48 -34.12 0.04
CA THR A 643 57.70 -35.17 1.04
C THR A 643 58.42 -36.38 0.45
N ASP A 644 58.12 -36.80 -0.78
CA ASP A 644 58.86 -37.88 -1.48
C ASP A 644 60.34 -37.52 -1.71
N LEU A 645 60.65 -36.25 -1.94
CA LEU A 645 62.04 -35.77 -2.09
C LEU A 645 62.76 -35.70 -0.74
N GLU A 646 62.10 -35.25 0.32
CA GLU A 646 62.62 -35.27 1.70
C GLU A 646 62.90 -36.71 2.16
N ASP A 647 61.95 -37.63 1.94
CA ASP A 647 62.07 -39.05 2.28
C ASP A 647 63.22 -39.73 1.52
N ARG A 648 63.47 -39.32 0.26
CA ARG A 648 64.61 -39.77 -0.54
C ARG A 648 65.93 -39.15 -0.08
N LEU A 649 65.94 -37.88 0.32
CA LEU A 649 67.12 -37.20 0.86
C LEU A 649 67.57 -37.85 2.16
N VAL A 650 66.64 -38.13 3.08
CA VAL A 650 66.91 -38.83 4.35
C VAL A 650 67.46 -40.23 4.11
N LYS A 651 66.94 -40.97 3.12
CA LYS A 651 67.46 -42.30 2.74
C LYS A 651 68.87 -42.24 2.15
N GLU A 652 69.15 -41.28 1.26
CA GLU A 652 70.52 -41.07 0.74
C GLU A 652 71.48 -40.65 1.87
N GLU A 653 71.09 -39.72 2.73
CA GLU A 653 71.88 -39.34 3.91
C GLU A 653 72.21 -40.54 4.81
N GLN A 654 71.25 -41.44 5.04
CA GLN A 654 71.45 -42.63 5.85
C GLN A 654 72.44 -43.60 5.20
N LEU A 655 72.31 -43.84 3.89
CA LEU A 655 73.27 -44.64 3.12
C LEU A 655 74.68 -44.02 3.17
N ARG A 656 74.82 -42.68 3.13
CA ARG A 656 76.11 -42.01 3.29
C ARG A 656 76.67 -42.11 4.70
N LYS A 657 75.83 -42.08 5.74
CA LYS A 657 76.26 -42.32 7.13
C LYS A 657 76.79 -43.74 7.32
N GLU A 658 76.16 -44.73 6.67
CA GLU A 658 76.59 -46.14 6.67
C GLU A 658 77.87 -46.37 5.84
N GLU A 659 78.00 -45.73 4.68
CA GLU A 659 79.23 -45.71 3.86
C GLU A 659 80.41 -45.10 4.65
N VAL A 660 80.20 -43.96 5.30
CA VAL A 660 81.23 -43.31 6.15
C VAL A 660 81.58 -44.19 7.36
N HIS A 661 80.60 -44.82 8.02
CA HIS A 661 80.87 -45.70 9.17
C HIS A 661 81.63 -46.98 8.76
N THR A 662 81.31 -47.59 7.63
CA THR A 662 82.05 -48.77 7.13
C THR A 662 83.47 -48.42 6.70
N LEU A 663 83.68 -47.28 6.03
CA LEU A 663 85.02 -46.77 5.71
C LEU A 663 85.83 -46.44 6.99
N GLN A 664 85.21 -45.83 8.00
CA GLN A 664 85.86 -45.62 9.31
C GLN A 664 86.25 -46.94 9.98
N ALA A 665 85.42 -47.97 9.90
CA ALA A 665 85.72 -49.30 10.43
C ALA A 665 86.90 -49.96 9.69
N GLU A 666 86.98 -49.86 8.35
CA GLU A 666 88.16 -50.34 7.61
C GLU A 666 89.42 -49.54 7.98
N VAL A 667 89.35 -48.20 8.06
CA VAL A 667 90.48 -47.36 8.48
C VAL A 667 90.98 -47.76 9.88
N ILE A 668 90.09 -48.07 10.83
CA ILE A 668 90.46 -48.55 12.17
C ILE A 668 91.10 -49.94 12.10
N LEU A 669 90.64 -50.84 11.23
CA LEU A 669 91.26 -52.16 11.02
C LEU A 669 92.66 -52.03 10.41
N ARG A 670 92.83 -51.20 9.37
CA ARG A 670 94.14 -50.90 8.77
C ARG A 670 95.09 -50.22 9.77
N GLN A 671 94.57 -49.32 10.60
CA GLN A 671 95.39 -48.67 11.63
C GLN A 671 95.88 -49.68 12.68
N LYS A 672 95.06 -50.67 13.05
CA LYS A 672 95.45 -51.79 13.93
C LYS A 672 96.50 -52.69 13.27
N GLU A 673 96.30 -53.05 12.00
CA GLU A 673 97.24 -53.83 11.18
C GLU A 673 98.61 -53.14 11.11
N ILE A 674 98.64 -51.83 10.83
CA ILE A 674 99.84 -50.99 10.85
C ILE A 674 100.51 -51.00 12.23
N THR A 675 99.76 -50.84 13.33
CA THR A 675 100.36 -50.88 14.67
C THR A 675 100.97 -52.24 15.01
N ALA A 676 100.33 -53.35 14.61
CA ALA A 676 100.82 -54.70 14.85
C ALA A 676 102.11 -54.99 14.07
N LEU A 677 102.18 -54.57 12.80
CA LEU A 677 103.40 -54.64 11.99
C LEU A 677 104.51 -53.75 12.57
N ASN A 678 104.18 -52.56 13.07
CA ASN A 678 105.16 -51.65 13.67
C ASN A 678 105.72 -52.22 14.99
N THR A 679 104.91 -52.87 15.82
CA THR A 679 105.42 -53.60 17.00
C THR A 679 106.34 -54.77 16.60
N GLN A 680 106.00 -55.54 15.57
CA GLN A 680 106.90 -56.59 15.05
C GLN A 680 108.23 -56.01 14.51
N VAL A 681 108.20 -54.81 13.91
CA VAL A 681 109.42 -54.10 13.48
C VAL A 681 110.29 -53.69 14.66
N GLU A 682 109.71 -53.20 15.77
CA GLU A 682 110.49 -52.92 16.99
C GLU A 682 111.01 -54.21 17.66
N GLU A 683 110.20 -55.28 17.75
CA GLU A 683 110.64 -56.59 18.26
C GLU A 683 111.83 -57.15 17.46
N LEU A 684 111.79 -57.05 16.13
CA LEU A 684 112.89 -57.46 15.25
C LEU A 684 114.12 -56.54 15.38
N LYS A 685 113.95 -55.24 15.56
CA LYS A 685 115.06 -54.30 15.87
C LYS A 685 115.71 -54.65 17.20
N ASP A 686 114.92 -54.95 18.23
CA ASP A 686 115.42 -55.31 19.55
C ASP A 686 116.13 -56.67 19.51
N GLU A 687 115.62 -57.68 18.80
CA GLU A 687 116.36 -58.94 18.65
C GLU A 687 117.66 -58.75 17.84
N VAL A 688 117.67 -57.91 16.80
CA VAL A 688 118.93 -57.50 16.13
C VAL A 688 119.87 -56.79 17.11
N ALA A 689 119.35 -56.00 18.05
CA ALA A 689 120.14 -55.38 19.11
C ALA A 689 120.65 -56.39 20.14
N THR A 690 119.85 -57.38 20.58
CA THR A 690 120.33 -58.44 21.47
C THR A 690 121.38 -59.31 20.79
N GLN A 691 121.21 -59.65 19.50
CA GLN A 691 122.20 -60.40 18.72
C GLN A 691 123.50 -59.63 18.56
N LYS A 692 123.45 -58.32 18.26
CA LYS A 692 124.65 -57.45 18.28
C LYS A 692 125.34 -57.44 19.67
N ARG A 693 124.57 -57.41 20.77
CA ARG A 693 125.13 -57.53 22.13
C ARG A 693 125.75 -58.92 22.38
N LYS A 694 125.05 -60.01 22.04
CA LYS A 694 125.51 -61.41 22.15
C LYS A 694 126.84 -61.60 21.39
N HIS A 695 126.90 -61.21 20.11
CA HIS A 695 128.12 -61.26 19.31
C HIS A 695 129.26 -60.44 19.92
N THR A 696 128.98 -59.23 20.44
CA THR A 696 129.99 -58.39 21.11
C THR A 696 130.54 -59.03 22.39
N VAL A 697 129.70 -59.72 23.16
CA VAL A 697 130.14 -60.49 24.35
C VAL A 697 130.98 -61.68 23.94
N ASN A 698 130.53 -62.47 22.95
CA ASN A 698 131.30 -63.63 22.45
C ASN A 698 132.67 -63.21 21.89
N LEU A 699 132.78 -62.07 21.20
CA LEU A 699 134.05 -61.53 20.71
C LEU A 699 135.00 -61.16 21.86
N LYS A 700 134.47 -60.55 22.93
CA LYS A 700 135.24 -60.24 24.14
C LYS A 700 135.69 -61.51 24.87
N ASP A 701 134.87 -62.56 24.86
CA ASP A 701 135.23 -63.82 25.50
C ASP A 701 136.28 -64.61 24.70
N LEU A 702 136.14 -64.74 23.37
CA LEU A 702 137.20 -65.30 22.51
C LEU A 702 138.53 -64.54 22.69
N THR A 703 138.47 -63.21 22.84
CA THR A 703 139.66 -62.38 23.10
C THR A 703 140.29 -62.71 24.47
N LYS A 704 139.48 -62.96 25.51
CA LYS A 704 139.95 -63.46 26.82
C LYS A 704 140.57 -64.85 26.72
N GLN A 705 139.93 -65.78 26.01
CA GLN A 705 140.42 -67.15 25.83
C GLN A 705 141.78 -67.17 25.12
N LEU A 706 141.94 -66.39 24.04
CA LEU A 706 143.24 -66.20 23.36
C LEU A 706 144.33 -65.61 24.29
N LEU A 707 143.97 -64.66 25.16
CA LEU A 707 144.91 -64.05 26.09
C LEU A 707 145.32 -65.02 27.22
N GLN A 708 144.41 -65.90 27.67
CA GLN A 708 144.73 -66.96 28.63
C GLN A 708 145.55 -68.09 28.00
N ALA A 709 145.29 -68.46 26.75
CA ALA A 709 146.07 -69.47 26.03
C ALA A 709 147.57 -69.10 25.95
N ARG A 710 147.88 -67.82 25.73
CA ARG A 710 149.27 -67.30 25.76
C ARG A 710 149.95 -67.31 27.14
N LYS A 711 149.23 -67.55 28.24
CA LYS A 711 149.77 -67.57 29.61
C LYS A 711 149.78 -68.96 30.27
N LYS A 712 149.38 -70.02 29.56
CA LYS A 712 149.34 -71.41 30.08
C LYS A 712 150.31 -72.38 29.40
N LEU A 713 151.30 -71.87 28.68
CA LEU A 713 152.31 -72.70 27.99
C LEU A 713 153.59 -72.93 28.84
N ASP A 714 153.86 -72.05 29.82
CA ASP A 714 155.05 -72.10 30.69
C ASP A 714 154.85 -72.84 32.04
N GLN A 715 153.67 -73.43 32.28
CA GLN A 715 153.40 -74.13 33.56
C GLN A 715 152.42 -75.30 33.42
N MET A 716 153.00 -76.39 32.91
CA MET A 716 152.87 -77.79 33.35
C MET A 716 151.66 -78.21 34.21
N GLU A 717 151.03 -79.31 33.74
CA GLU A 717 150.29 -80.33 34.50
C GLU A 717 148.88 -80.06 35.07
N ASN A 718 148.14 -81.18 35.16
CA ASN A 718 146.99 -81.47 36.02
C ASN A 718 145.70 -80.63 35.87
N GLY A 719 144.77 -81.18 35.07
CA GLY A 719 143.67 -81.91 35.74
C GLY A 719 142.22 -81.65 35.31
N ASN A 720 141.67 -82.62 34.57
CA ASN A 720 140.30 -83.16 34.65
C ASN A 720 139.04 -82.37 34.19
N CYS A 721 138.00 -83.19 33.97
CA CYS A 721 136.63 -82.96 33.48
C CYS A 721 135.62 -82.67 34.64
N ASP A 722 134.28 -82.63 34.51
CA ASP A 722 133.34 -83.15 33.49
C ASP A 722 131.91 -82.51 33.58
N ARG A 723 131.06 -82.69 32.55
CA ARG A 723 129.56 -82.76 32.55
C ARG A 723 128.67 -81.61 33.10
N GLU A 724 127.32 -81.59 32.95
CA GLU A 724 126.33 -81.88 31.86
C GLU A 724 124.89 -81.55 32.39
N VAL A 725 123.82 -81.73 31.58
CA VAL A 725 122.37 -81.91 31.96
C VAL A 725 121.56 -80.64 32.35
N SER A 726 120.23 -80.47 32.17
CA SER A 726 119.23 -80.70 31.07
C SER A 726 117.81 -80.18 31.49
N SER A 727 116.83 -80.15 30.57
CA SER A 727 115.41 -80.64 30.73
C SER A 727 114.18 -79.70 30.95
N MET A 728 113.24 -79.77 29.97
CA MET A 728 111.73 -79.84 30.02
C MET A 728 110.77 -78.77 30.63
N GLY A 729 109.57 -78.61 29.98
CA GLY A 729 108.32 -77.97 30.50
C GLY A 729 107.19 -77.79 29.42
N SER A 730 105.88 -77.82 29.78
CA SER A 730 104.68 -77.70 28.87
C SER A 730 103.37 -77.41 29.67
N ARG A 731 102.10 -77.22 29.19
CA ARG A 731 101.33 -77.50 27.93
C ARG A 731 100.45 -76.24 27.52
N SER A 732 99.21 -76.19 26.97
CA SER A 732 98.09 -77.15 26.71
C SER A 732 96.99 -76.68 25.67
N SER A 733 95.92 -77.47 25.55
CA SER A 733 94.70 -77.49 24.65
C SER A 733 93.55 -76.49 25.02
N SER A 734 92.38 -76.26 24.35
CA SER A 734 91.69 -76.62 23.04
C SER A 734 90.24 -75.98 23.00
N SER A 735 89.32 -76.05 22.01
CA SER A 735 89.28 -76.00 20.50
C SER A 735 87.83 -76.19 19.92
N GLY A 736 87.42 -75.48 18.85
CA GLY A 736 86.24 -75.77 17.95
C GLY A 736 84.87 -75.10 18.27
N SER A 737 83.75 -75.26 17.52
CA SER A 737 83.50 -75.51 16.06
C SER A 737 81.98 -75.54 15.64
N LEU A 738 81.60 -74.87 14.52
CA LEU A 738 80.47 -75.13 13.57
C LEU A 738 78.94 -75.02 13.91
N ASN A 739 78.11 -75.08 12.85
CA ASN A 739 76.69 -74.62 12.70
C ASN A 739 75.58 -75.69 12.89
N ALA A 740 74.32 -75.24 13.09
CA ALA A 740 73.06 -75.98 12.81
C ALA A 740 71.88 -75.02 12.44
N ARG A 741 70.69 -75.54 12.07
CA ARG A 741 69.52 -74.79 11.51
C ARG A 741 68.17 -75.23 12.13
N SER A 742 67.08 -74.54 11.73
CA SER A 742 65.63 -74.85 11.91
C SER A 742 64.95 -74.29 13.17
N SER A 743 63.66 -73.91 13.20
CA SER A 743 62.66 -73.63 12.13
C SER A 743 61.35 -73.02 12.68
N ASN A 744 60.51 -72.46 11.79
CA ASN A 744 59.10 -72.04 11.94
C ASN A 744 58.77 -70.72 12.69
N GLU A 745 58.20 -69.76 11.96
CA GLU A 745 56.75 -69.38 11.95
C GLU A 745 55.98 -69.40 13.30
N GLU A 746 55.10 -68.45 13.63
CA GLU A 746 54.62 -67.23 12.91
C GLU A 746 53.91 -66.25 13.88
N ARG A 747 54.42 -65.01 14.03
CA ARG A 747 53.60 -63.78 14.01
C ARG A 747 54.43 -62.49 13.97
N SER A 748 53.88 -61.47 13.33
CA SER A 748 54.47 -60.15 13.05
C SER A 748 54.78 -59.30 14.30
N PRO A 749 55.67 -58.27 14.20
CA PRO A 749 56.69 -58.07 15.23
C PRO A 749 56.68 -56.71 15.99
N GLU A 750 57.59 -56.65 16.96
CA GLU A 750 58.39 -55.49 17.44
C GLU A 750 57.66 -54.26 18.05
N ASN A 751 58.00 -53.76 19.26
CA ASN A 751 59.27 -53.45 19.96
C ASN A 751 59.69 -51.98 19.76
N SER A 752 59.34 -51.07 20.67
CA SER A 752 60.14 -50.61 21.85
C SER A 752 61.31 -49.66 21.51
N GLY A 753 61.33 -48.49 22.17
CA GLY A 753 62.33 -47.42 21.98
C GLY A 753 61.67 -46.19 21.34
N SER A 754 61.34 -45.09 22.04
CA SER A 754 62.19 -44.24 22.91
C SER A 754 63.38 -43.66 22.13
N SER A 755 63.47 -42.36 21.85
CA SER A 755 62.66 -41.21 22.34
C SER A 755 62.89 -39.94 21.50
N VAL A 756 61.93 -39.01 21.45
CA VAL A 756 62.09 -37.54 21.66
C VAL A 756 60.78 -36.79 21.28
N VAL A 757 60.25 -36.05 22.26
CA VAL A 757 59.43 -34.82 22.22
C VAL A 757 58.75 -34.38 20.90
N ASP A 758 57.42 -34.29 20.90
CA ASP A 758 56.74 -32.97 20.80
C ASP A 758 55.33 -32.96 21.43
N ASN A 759 54.75 -31.76 21.63
CA ASN A 759 53.63 -31.51 22.54
C ASN A 759 52.24 -31.50 21.87
N PHE A 760 51.27 -32.24 22.45
CA PHE A 760 49.84 -31.93 22.35
C PHE A 760 49.13 -32.22 23.69
N PRO A 761 48.06 -31.48 24.08
CA PRO A 761 47.48 -31.60 25.41
C PRO A 761 46.63 -32.87 25.60
N GLU A 762 46.99 -33.72 26.59
CA GLU A 762 46.17 -34.88 26.96
C GLU A 762 44.91 -34.43 27.72
N VAL A 763 43.74 -34.58 27.09
CA VAL A 763 42.45 -34.38 27.76
C VAL A 763 42.17 -35.56 28.68
N ASP A 764 42.04 -35.29 29.99
CA ASP A 764 41.84 -36.32 31.00
C ASP A 764 40.61 -37.20 30.70
N LYS A 765 40.89 -38.48 30.44
CA LYS A 765 39.91 -39.53 30.13
C LYS A 765 38.98 -39.78 31.31
N ALA A 766 39.44 -39.59 32.55
CA ALA A 766 38.60 -39.69 33.74
C ALA A 766 37.60 -38.52 33.79
N MET A 767 38.06 -37.28 33.61
CA MET A 767 37.19 -36.10 33.53
C MET A 767 36.14 -36.19 32.41
N LEU A 768 36.49 -36.77 31.26
CA LEU A 768 35.54 -36.99 30.15
C LEU A 768 34.47 -38.03 30.53
N ILE A 769 34.85 -39.16 31.12
CA ILE A 769 33.91 -40.18 31.62
C ILE A 769 32.99 -39.58 32.70
N GLU A 770 33.56 -38.81 33.64
CA GLU A 770 32.82 -38.18 34.73
C GLU A 770 31.83 -37.11 34.20
N ARG A 771 32.21 -36.39 33.12
CA ARG A 771 31.31 -35.49 32.38
C ARG A 771 30.18 -36.25 31.66
N ILE A 772 30.46 -37.40 31.04
CA ILE A 772 29.44 -38.26 30.42
C ILE A 772 28.46 -38.77 31.48
N VAL A 773 28.94 -39.28 32.61
CA VAL A 773 28.08 -39.75 33.73
C VAL A 773 27.25 -38.60 34.32
N ARG A 774 27.83 -37.40 34.46
CA ARG A 774 27.05 -36.20 34.86
C ARG A 774 25.97 -35.83 33.85
N LEU A 775 26.25 -35.92 32.55
CA LEU A 775 25.26 -35.66 31.49
C LEU A 775 24.16 -36.74 31.46
N GLN A 776 24.50 -38.02 31.59
CA GLN A 776 23.53 -39.12 31.68
C GLN A 776 22.61 -38.97 32.89
N LYS A 777 23.15 -38.65 34.08
CA LYS A 777 22.35 -38.37 35.29
C LYS A 777 21.46 -37.12 35.13
N ALA A 778 21.93 -36.10 34.41
CA ALA A 778 21.11 -34.93 34.10
C ALA A 778 20.02 -35.23 33.05
N HIS A 779 20.27 -36.15 32.12
CA HIS A 779 19.28 -36.61 31.13
C HIS A 779 18.20 -37.47 31.78
N ALA A 780 18.57 -38.43 32.65
CA ALA A 780 17.63 -39.27 33.39
C ALA A 780 16.64 -38.42 34.20
N ARG A 781 17.13 -37.45 34.98
CA ARG A 781 16.29 -36.50 35.74
C ARG A 781 15.37 -35.63 34.87
N LYS A 782 15.76 -35.36 33.62
CA LYS A 782 14.88 -34.68 32.65
C LYS A 782 13.80 -35.62 32.12
N ASN A 783 14.13 -36.87 31.85
CA ASN A 783 13.17 -37.91 31.43
C ASN A 783 12.12 -38.16 32.53
N GLU A 784 12.55 -38.42 33.77
CA GLU A 784 11.70 -38.55 34.95
C GLU A 784 10.73 -37.36 35.09
N LYS A 785 11.22 -36.13 34.80
CA LYS A 785 10.39 -34.92 34.89
C LYS A 785 9.42 -34.77 33.70
N ILE A 786 9.78 -35.22 32.51
CA ILE A 786 8.89 -35.29 31.34
C ILE A 786 7.78 -36.30 31.60
N GLU A 787 8.12 -37.53 32.00
CA GLU A 787 7.19 -38.61 32.34
C GLU A 787 6.17 -38.15 33.41
N PHE A 788 6.64 -37.51 34.49
CA PHE A 788 5.78 -36.91 35.50
C PHE A 788 4.82 -35.85 34.93
N MET A 789 5.29 -35.01 34.00
CA MET A 789 4.44 -33.98 33.38
C MET A 789 3.44 -34.58 32.40
N GLU A 790 3.81 -35.62 31.65
CA GLU A 790 2.90 -36.35 30.78
C GLU A 790 1.78 -37.04 31.57
N ASP A 791 2.09 -37.68 32.69
CA ASP A 791 1.06 -38.31 33.54
C ASP A 791 0.13 -37.28 34.21
N HIS A 792 0.65 -36.13 34.63
CA HIS A 792 -0.19 -35.03 35.10
C HIS A 792 -1.08 -34.45 33.98
N ILE A 793 -0.59 -34.36 32.74
CA ILE A 793 -1.39 -33.95 31.57
C ILE A 793 -2.47 -35.01 31.27
N LYS A 794 -2.15 -36.31 31.30
CA LYS A 794 -3.13 -37.40 31.15
C LYS A 794 -4.24 -37.29 32.19
N GLN A 795 -3.88 -37.06 33.46
CA GLN A 795 -4.84 -36.88 34.56
C GLN A 795 -5.74 -35.65 34.38
N LEU A 796 -5.17 -34.51 33.97
CA LEU A 796 -5.91 -33.28 33.65
C LEU A 796 -6.91 -33.49 32.49
N VAL A 797 -6.49 -34.16 31.41
CA VAL A 797 -7.36 -34.49 30.27
C VAL A 797 -8.49 -35.41 30.70
N GLU A 798 -8.23 -36.38 31.57
CA GLU A 798 -9.25 -37.31 32.05
C GLU A 798 -10.25 -36.64 33.01
N GLU A 799 -9.80 -35.72 33.87
CA GLU A 799 -10.68 -34.86 34.68
C GLU A 799 -11.52 -33.91 33.83
N ILE A 800 -10.98 -33.33 32.75
CA ILE A 800 -11.75 -32.54 31.79
C ILE A 800 -12.83 -33.41 31.15
N ARG A 801 -12.49 -34.62 30.66
CA ARG A 801 -13.48 -35.56 30.07
C ARG A 801 -14.60 -35.93 31.04
N LYS A 802 -14.28 -36.19 32.32
CA LYS A 802 -15.29 -36.43 33.37
C LYS A 802 -16.20 -35.22 33.56
N LYS A 803 -15.64 -34.02 33.69
CA LYS A 803 -16.40 -32.78 33.87
C LYS A 803 -17.28 -32.46 32.67
N THR A 804 -16.79 -32.66 31.43
CA THR A 804 -17.60 -32.55 30.21
C THR A 804 -18.76 -33.54 30.19
N LYS A 805 -18.53 -34.81 30.55
CA LYS A 805 -19.62 -35.81 30.66
C LYS A 805 -20.66 -35.44 31.74
N ILE A 806 -20.21 -34.90 32.87
CA ILE A 806 -21.12 -34.41 33.93
C ILE A 806 -21.95 -33.23 33.39
N ILE A 807 -21.31 -32.21 32.82
CA ILE A 807 -22.00 -31.04 32.23
C ILE A 807 -23.01 -31.47 31.16
N GLN A 808 -22.64 -32.38 30.25
CA GLN A 808 -23.56 -32.96 29.26
C GLN A 808 -24.73 -33.70 29.92
N SER A 809 -24.50 -34.47 30.99
CA SER A 809 -25.57 -35.16 31.73
C SER A 809 -26.45 -34.23 32.57
N TYR A 810 -26.03 -32.99 32.86
CA TYR A 810 -26.87 -31.98 33.48
C TYR A 810 -27.70 -31.24 32.42
N ILE A 811 -27.06 -30.80 31.32
CA ILE A 811 -27.74 -30.16 30.18
C ILE A 811 -28.82 -31.05 29.55
N LEU A 812 -28.62 -32.37 29.52
CA LEU A 812 -29.61 -33.34 29.03
C LEU A 812 -30.66 -33.77 30.07
N ARG A 813 -30.64 -33.18 31.28
CA ARG A 813 -31.55 -33.55 32.40
C ARG A 813 -32.42 -32.39 32.87
N GLU A 814 -31.97 -31.15 32.74
CA GLU A 814 -32.75 -29.97 33.08
C GLU A 814 -33.32 -29.28 31.84
N GLU A 815 -34.56 -28.80 31.96
CA GLU A 815 -35.25 -28.05 30.90
C GLU A 815 -34.67 -26.64 30.76
N ALA A 816 -34.74 -26.09 29.53
CA ALA A 816 -34.06 -24.85 29.15
C ALA A 816 -34.62 -23.58 29.83
N GLY A 817 -34.25 -23.37 31.09
CA GLY A 817 -34.60 -22.17 31.86
C GLY A 817 -34.10 -22.19 33.31
N THR A 818 -33.99 -23.37 33.92
CA THR A 818 -33.66 -23.58 35.36
C THR A 818 -32.32 -23.02 35.80
N LEU A 819 -31.35 -22.91 34.89
CA LEU A 819 -29.99 -22.41 35.15
C LEU A 819 -29.83 -20.89 34.94
N SER A 820 -30.92 -20.13 34.84
CA SER A 820 -30.86 -18.66 34.86
C SER A 820 -30.42 -18.16 36.24
N SER A 821 -29.33 -17.40 36.31
CA SER A 821 -28.95 -16.69 37.54
C SER A 821 -29.90 -15.52 37.80
N GLU A 822 -30.18 -15.18 39.06
CA GLU A 822 -31.05 -14.04 39.44
C GLU A 822 -30.64 -12.72 38.76
N ALA A 823 -29.32 -12.49 38.56
CA ALA A 823 -28.81 -11.33 37.83
C ALA A 823 -29.21 -11.31 36.34
N SER A 824 -29.45 -12.48 35.73
CA SER A 824 -29.95 -12.60 34.36
C SER A 824 -31.45 -12.35 34.27
N ASP A 825 -32.24 -12.74 35.28
CA ASP A 825 -33.68 -12.44 35.33
C ASP A 825 -33.96 -10.98 35.66
N PHE A 826 -33.16 -10.35 36.52
CA PHE A 826 -33.22 -8.89 36.72
C PHE A 826 -32.93 -8.14 35.40
N ASN A 827 -31.99 -8.65 34.59
CA ASN A 827 -31.75 -8.16 33.23
C ASN A 827 -32.91 -8.46 32.27
N LYS A 828 -33.59 -9.61 32.33
CA LYS A 828 -34.83 -9.86 31.55
C LYS A 828 -35.93 -8.85 31.90
N VAL A 829 -36.10 -8.50 33.18
CA VAL A 829 -37.07 -7.49 33.63
C VAL A 829 -36.70 -6.08 33.11
N HIS A 830 -35.42 -5.73 33.07
CA HIS A 830 -34.97 -4.49 32.44
C HIS A 830 -35.14 -4.48 30.91
N LEU A 831 -34.78 -5.57 30.23
CA LEU A 831 -34.90 -5.73 28.77
C LEU A 831 -36.35 -5.70 28.29
N SER A 832 -37.28 -6.29 29.07
CA SER A 832 -38.72 -6.26 28.77
C SER A 832 -39.39 -4.92 29.09
N ARG A 833 -38.90 -4.15 30.07
CA ARG A 833 -39.38 -2.78 30.35
C ARG A 833 -38.81 -1.72 29.41
N ARG A 834 -37.58 -1.88 28.93
CA ARG A 834 -36.92 -0.91 28.03
C ARG A 834 -37.10 -1.23 26.53
N GLY A 835 -37.38 -2.50 26.19
CA GLY A 835 -37.41 -2.97 24.82
C GLY A 835 -35.99 -3.03 24.24
N GLY A 836 -35.20 -4.00 24.68
CA GLY A 836 -33.82 -4.16 24.20
C GLY A 836 -33.71 -4.52 22.71
N ILE A 837 -32.55 -4.27 22.11
CA ILE A 837 -32.05 -4.60 20.74
C ILE A 837 -33.09 -5.08 19.70
N MET A 838 -33.74 -6.24 19.88
CA MET A 838 -34.79 -6.73 18.97
C MET A 838 -36.00 -5.78 18.84
N ALA A 839 -36.43 -5.13 19.93
CA ALA A 839 -37.46 -4.10 19.85
C ALA A 839 -36.96 -2.84 19.14
N SER A 840 -35.67 -2.49 19.28
CA SER A 840 -35.03 -1.40 18.51
C SER A 840 -34.79 -1.72 17.03
N LEU A 841 -34.95 -2.98 16.62
CA LEU A 841 -34.95 -3.40 15.20
C LEU A 841 -36.34 -3.29 14.56
N TYR A 842 -37.41 -3.53 15.32
CA TYR A 842 -38.80 -3.45 14.82
C TYR A 842 -39.52 -2.13 15.15
N THR A 843 -38.97 -1.29 16.02
CA THR A 843 -39.46 0.06 16.32
C THR A 843 -38.41 1.09 15.93
N SER A 844 -38.82 2.18 15.27
CA SER A 844 -37.95 3.19 14.68
C SER A 844 -37.32 4.16 15.70
N HIS A 845 -37.02 3.68 16.91
CA HIS A 845 -36.48 4.49 18.01
C HIS A 845 -35.09 3.96 18.44
N PRO A 846 -33.99 4.68 18.14
CA PRO A 846 -32.64 4.25 18.47
C PRO A 846 -32.32 4.49 19.97
N ALA A 847 -32.88 3.63 20.83
CA ALA A 847 -32.82 3.77 22.28
C ALA A 847 -31.65 3.02 22.96
N ASP A 848 -30.99 2.10 22.24
CA ASP A 848 -29.88 1.28 22.75
C ASP A 848 -28.60 1.52 21.93
N SER A 849 -27.54 2.02 22.58
CA SER A 849 -26.21 2.19 21.98
C SER A 849 -25.46 0.88 21.73
N GLY A 850 -26.09 -0.27 21.96
CA GLY A 850 -25.57 -1.62 21.68
C GLY A 850 -25.96 -2.17 20.30
N LEU A 851 -26.92 -1.54 19.59
CA LEU A 851 -27.29 -1.96 18.23
C LEU A 851 -26.28 -1.41 17.22
N THR A 852 -25.16 -2.11 17.04
CA THR A 852 -24.20 -1.80 15.97
C THR A 852 -24.70 -2.30 14.61
N LEU A 853 -24.22 -1.69 13.52
CA LEU A 853 -24.55 -2.11 12.15
C LEU A 853 -24.12 -3.56 11.87
N GLU A 854 -23.00 -4.00 12.43
CA GLU A 854 -22.52 -5.37 12.32
C GLU A 854 -23.49 -6.36 13.01
N LEU A 855 -23.97 -6.01 14.22
CA LEU A 855 -24.95 -6.82 14.95
C LEU A 855 -26.31 -6.84 14.24
N SER A 856 -26.76 -5.73 13.65
CA SER A 856 -28.03 -5.70 12.92
C SER A 856 -27.98 -6.52 11.62
N LEU A 857 -26.84 -6.51 10.90
CA LEU A 857 -26.63 -7.36 9.72
C LEU A 857 -26.55 -8.85 10.10
N GLU A 858 -25.91 -9.18 11.21
CA GLU A 858 -25.82 -10.57 11.71
C GLU A 858 -27.17 -11.11 12.21
N ILE A 859 -27.97 -10.27 12.86
CA ILE A 859 -29.36 -10.62 13.23
C ILE A 859 -30.22 -10.83 11.98
N ASN A 860 -30.11 -9.96 10.97
CA ASN A 860 -30.84 -10.13 9.71
C ASN A 860 -30.44 -11.41 8.97
N ARG A 861 -29.14 -11.75 8.89
CA ARG A 861 -28.68 -13.03 8.32
C ARG A 861 -29.26 -14.24 9.04
N LYS A 862 -29.30 -14.22 10.38
CA LYS A 862 -29.89 -15.30 11.18
C LYS A 862 -31.40 -15.42 11.03
N LEU A 863 -32.12 -14.29 10.98
CA LEU A 863 -33.56 -14.28 10.71
C LEU A 863 -33.86 -14.78 9.30
N GLN A 864 -33.07 -14.37 8.29
CA GLN A 864 -33.19 -14.87 6.92
C GLN A 864 -32.96 -16.38 6.86
N ALA A 865 -31.89 -16.91 7.45
CA ALA A 865 -31.61 -18.35 7.45
C ALA A 865 -32.70 -19.17 8.15
N VAL A 866 -33.28 -18.67 9.25
CA VAL A 866 -34.43 -19.30 9.93
C VAL A 866 -35.69 -19.25 9.06
N LEU A 867 -35.91 -18.15 8.33
CA LEU A 867 -37.06 -17.99 7.44
C LEU A 867 -36.94 -18.85 6.17
N GLU A 868 -35.73 -19.01 5.63
CA GLU A 868 -35.41 -19.94 4.53
C GLU A 868 -35.62 -21.40 4.94
N ASP A 869 -35.09 -21.83 6.10
CA ASP A 869 -35.33 -23.17 6.67
C ASP A 869 -36.83 -23.41 6.98
N THR A 870 -37.53 -22.39 7.49
CA THR A 870 -38.98 -22.47 7.74
C THR A 870 -39.78 -22.57 6.43
N LEU A 871 -39.42 -21.83 5.39
CA LEU A 871 -40.05 -21.95 4.07
C LEU A 871 -39.77 -23.33 3.45
N LEU A 872 -38.53 -23.81 3.51
CA LEU A 872 -38.15 -25.14 3.02
C LEU A 872 -38.98 -26.24 3.71
N LYS A 873 -39.09 -26.20 5.05
CA LYS A 873 -39.93 -27.13 5.82
C LYS A 873 -41.41 -27.05 5.43
N ASN A 874 -41.95 -25.85 5.18
CA ASN A 874 -43.33 -25.70 4.72
C ASN A 874 -43.55 -26.22 3.29
N ILE A 875 -42.56 -26.09 2.40
CA ILE A 875 -42.59 -26.68 1.05
C ILE A 875 -42.61 -28.21 1.17
N THR A 876 -41.68 -28.80 1.91
CA THR A 876 -41.62 -30.27 2.10
C THR A 876 -42.87 -30.81 2.82
N LEU A 877 -43.43 -30.09 3.79
CA LEU A 877 -44.72 -30.47 4.41
C LEU A 877 -45.88 -30.44 3.40
N LYS A 878 -45.91 -29.46 2.49
CA LYS A 878 -46.91 -29.36 1.42
C LYS A 878 -46.77 -30.50 0.41
N GLU A 879 -45.55 -30.85 0.01
CA GLU A 879 -45.25 -31.99 -0.86
C GLU A 879 -45.69 -33.31 -0.22
N ASN A 880 -45.32 -33.54 1.05
CA ASN A 880 -45.75 -34.71 1.83
C ASN A 880 -47.29 -34.81 1.93
N LEU A 881 -47.97 -33.68 2.14
CA LEU A 881 -49.43 -33.63 2.25
C LEU A 881 -50.12 -33.86 0.89
N GLN A 882 -49.52 -33.42 -0.21
CA GLN A 882 -49.95 -33.78 -1.57
C GLN A 882 -49.75 -35.28 -1.85
N THR A 883 -48.61 -35.86 -1.48
CA THR A 883 -48.33 -37.30 -1.63
C THR A 883 -49.32 -38.13 -0.81
N LEU A 884 -49.60 -37.74 0.44
CA LEU A 884 -50.62 -38.37 1.27
C LEU A 884 -52.02 -38.27 0.64
N GLY A 885 -52.36 -37.12 0.05
CA GLY A 885 -53.60 -36.92 -0.70
C GLY A 885 -53.72 -37.87 -1.91
N THR A 886 -52.66 -38.04 -2.69
CA THR A 886 -52.66 -38.97 -3.83
C THR A 886 -52.76 -40.44 -3.41
N GLU A 887 -52.17 -40.82 -2.28
CA GLU A 887 -52.28 -42.18 -1.75
C GLU A 887 -53.68 -42.43 -1.14
N ILE A 888 -54.28 -41.44 -0.48
CA ILE A 888 -55.70 -41.49 -0.06
C ILE A 888 -56.62 -41.65 -1.27
N GLU A 889 -56.40 -40.91 -2.36
CA GLU A 889 -57.13 -41.13 -3.62
C GLU A 889 -56.95 -42.55 -4.18
N ARG A 890 -55.72 -43.09 -4.13
CA ARG A 890 -55.40 -44.45 -4.60
C ARG A 890 -56.13 -45.51 -3.77
N LEU A 891 -56.14 -45.36 -2.45
CA LEU A 891 -56.85 -46.23 -1.51
C LEU A 891 -58.37 -46.14 -1.70
N ILE A 892 -58.94 -44.94 -1.86
CA ILE A 892 -60.37 -44.74 -2.15
C ILE A 892 -60.76 -45.38 -3.50
N LYS A 893 -59.91 -45.26 -4.54
CA LYS A 893 -60.11 -45.94 -5.83
C LYS A 893 -60.09 -47.46 -5.66
N HIS A 894 -59.12 -48.00 -4.93
CA HIS A 894 -58.99 -49.44 -4.68
C HIS A 894 -60.15 -50.00 -3.82
N GLN A 895 -60.62 -49.25 -2.83
CA GLN A 895 -61.79 -49.63 -2.02
C GLN A 895 -63.06 -49.68 -2.90
N ARG A 896 -63.30 -48.66 -3.73
CA ARG A 896 -64.41 -48.65 -4.70
C ARG A 896 -64.32 -49.74 -5.77
N GLU A 897 -63.15 -50.32 -6.01
CA GLU A 897 -63.00 -51.49 -6.87
C GLU A 897 -63.23 -52.82 -6.15
N LEU A 898 -62.95 -52.88 -4.84
CA LEU A 898 -63.37 -54.00 -3.97
C LEU A 898 -64.90 -54.02 -3.79
N GLU A 899 -65.50 -52.86 -3.51
CA GLU A 899 -66.96 -52.66 -3.38
C GLU A 899 -67.75 -52.95 -4.68
N ARG A 900 -67.08 -53.05 -5.83
CA ARG A 900 -67.67 -53.49 -7.13
C ARG A 900 -67.36 -54.95 -7.49
N ARG A 901 -66.61 -55.67 -6.65
CA ARG A 901 -66.24 -57.09 -6.84
C ARG A 901 -66.89 -58.03 -5.83
N MET A 902 -67.54 -57.47 -4.81
CA MET A 902 -68.55 -58.14 -3.98
C MET A 902 -69.94 -57.90 -4.57
#